data_AF-A0A9P1AD05-F1
#
_entry.id   AF-A0A9P1AD05-F1
#
_cell.length_a   1.000
_cell.length_b   1.000
_cell.length_c   1.000
_cell.angle_alpha   90.00
_cell.angle_beta   90.00
_cell.angle_gamma   90.00
#
_symmetry.space_group_name_H-M   'P 1'
#
loop_
_entity.id
_entity.type
_entity.pdbx_description
1 polymer ?
#
loop_
_entity_poly.entity_id
_entity_poly.type
_entity_poly.pdbx_seq_one_letter_code
_entity_poly.pdbx_strand_id
1 'polypeptide(L)'
;MSIESLHQLASTKMAEYILNGSIDTSSASFSQKQSNAIFEKLVQLKKPETGRNQRLLEQLAGLNVSRVSLKNVEVTSSDVTLLGKQELETFALGRTNLLMDAYRFENEPTSLDIVSLLEKMFNAATRQSLRHLDISGCESFNGDWLRAIGSVLPNLVSLNVAGRRPVDIRVLAQSFPGLQCLNVSNCDIDSLDGISGMRGLRVLIMENPYKIRDMTELFDLRELRVLNMACPFQFNADGSDDVAAHFCQCLEAGSRLLKLRTLDLSKTRLTKNNAETIMRTVPTIQHLSTIGTGIDLSNRVEGYSTNSLNSTTKALEHYLSEHSAQMIGAVLKESFVLTDDFHFDMTGGFIPFEDIMMFTTCMISVLRRYKNDATIQGEAVVNLWTLTESTTSLLLADTDWSDKITEWVAKLLDVFDACDQSHPDCKRYVTWYLWSTHRIGMFVDMPANSQRILFLAMDMLMEQKDDVTAVDVIGEMFRGMTCALSHLEQEQITPALDRLLCVLSSLTLEEERGNDHFAVCIESCVASIRLILDRFEFETPDGFVERLIDVLRHSRNNEKTRLDVLELLNRLIGSAGKHEEFRTPSAIETLKQFSSADIPADNDGFFDVTACNIAFLAFSLLSRLLLHPADLSEDVRTLINRHLLDVYSRPFMRNVNLAWLGTDHWIDDVRIAVSSEGTLEASVVWALYTLLEGLQFAEFRESVDEDMSDAVRILMLDDRKGVADLAAQVAYDLPEDFY
;
A
#
# COMPACT_ATOMS: atom_id res chain seq x y z
N MET A 1 -17.28 -8.08 8.81
CA MET A 1 -16.18 -8.52 9.69
C MET A 1 -16.64 -9.73 10.48
N SER A 2 -15.89 -10.84 10.52
CA SER A 2 -16.14 -11.86 11.54
C SER A 2 -15.61 -11.29 12.85
N ILE A 3 -16.52 -10.93 13.76
CA ILE A 3 -16.14 -10.44 15.09
C ILE A 3 -15.43 -11.60 15.78
N GLU A 4 -14.17 -11.40 16.18
CA GLU A 4 -13.46 -12.41 16.97
C GLU A 4 -14.31 -12.78 18.18
N SER A 5 -14.50 -14.08 18.39
CA SER A 5 -15.25 -14.53 19.54
C SER A 5 -14.54 -14.05 20.82
N LEU A 6 -15.32 -13.75 21.87
CA LEU A 6 -14.77 -13.41 23.19
C LEU A 6 -13.75 -14.45 23.66
N HIS A 7 -13.95 -15.72 23.31
CA HIS A 7 -13.02 -16.80 23.60
C HIS A 7 -11.66 -16.65 22.90
N GLN A 8 -11.63 -16.22 21.63
CA GLN A 8 -10.39 -15.96 20.89
C GLN A 8 -9.66 -14.75 21.49
N LEU A 9 -10.36 -13.64 21.73
CA LEU A 9 -9.80 -12.44 22.35
C LEU A 9 -9.19 -12.75 23.72
N ALA A 10 -9.94 -13.49 24.57
CA ALA A 10 -9.45 -13.91 25.87
C ALA A 10 -8.22 -14.82 25.78
N SER A 11 -8.20 -15.77 24.83
CA SER A 11 -7.05 -16.67 24.62
C SER A 11 -5.82 -15.90 24.15
N THR A 12 -5.99 -14.91 23.26
CA THR A 12 -4.91 -14.02 22.81
C THR A 12 -4.35 -13.20 23.97
N LYS A 13 -5.21 -12.55 24.77
CA LYS A 13 -4.76 -11.76 25.93
C LYS A 13 -4.09 -12.62 26.99
N MET A 14 -4.58 -13.83 27.23
CA MET A 14 -3.94 -14.78 28.14
C MET A 14 -2.56 -15.20 27.64
N ALA A 15 -2.42 -15.47 26.34
CA ALA A 15 -1.12 -15.77 25.73
C ALA A 15 -0.14 -14.60 25.90
N GLU A 16 -0.58 -13.35 25.67
CA GLU A 16 0.24 -12.15 25.92
C GLU A 16 0.69 -12.05 27.39
N TYR A 17 -0.23 -12.26 28.34
CA TYR A 17 0.10 -12.22 29.77
C TYR A 17 1.06 -13.32 30.20
N ILE A 18 0.95 -14.52 29.64
CA ILE A 18 1.91 -15.60 29.87
C ILE A 18 3.27 -15.22 29.28
N LEU A 19 3.31 -14.75 28.03
CA LEU A 19 4.54 -14.36 27.35
C LEU A 19 5.30 -13.25 28.08
N ASN A 20 4.57 -12.29 28.67
CA ASN A 20 5.12 -11.19 29.45
C ASN A 20 5.47 -11.60 30.90
N GLY A 21 5.20 -12.85 31.30
CA GLY A 21 5.46 -13.34 32.65
C GLY A 21 4.52 -12.79 33.72
N SER A 22 3.40 -12.17 33.32
CA SER A 22 2.40 -11.58 34.22
C SER A 22 1.48 -12.62 34.85
N ILE A 23 1.34 -13.81 34.24
CA ILE A 23 0.53 -14.91 34.77
C ILE A 23 1.38 -16.17 34.88
N ASP A 24 1.30 -16.83 36.04
CA ASP A 24 1.88 -18.15 36.27
C ASP A 24 0.82 -19.24 36.05
N THR A 25 0.98 -19.99 34.96
CA THR A 25 0.08 -21.09 34.58
C THR A 25 0.15 -22.27 35.53
N SER A 26 1.20 -22.42 36.34
CA SER A 26 1.29 -23.51 37.31
C SER A 26 0.19 -23.44 38.38
N SER A 27 -0.33 -22.23 38.63
CA SER A 27 -1.40 -21.96 39.59
C SER A 27 -2.81 -21.98 38.98
N ALA A 28 -2.92 -21.93 37.65
CA ALA A 28 -4.18 -21.72 36.96
C ALA A 28 -4.71 -23.04 36.36
N SER A 29 -5.92 -23.43 36.72
CA SER A 29 -6.58 -24.60 36.12
C SER A 29 -7.27 -24.22 34.81
N PHE A 30 -6.65 -24.52 33.67
CA PHE A 30 -7.27 -24.38 32.36
C PHE A 30 -7.92 -25.70 31.93
N SER A 31 -9.09 -25.62 31.31
CA SER A 31 -9.62 -26.78 30.58
C SER A 31 -8.73 -27.07 29.37
N GLN A 32 -8.69 -28.32 28.91
CA GLN A 32 -7.90 -28.73 27.74
C GLN A 32 -8.21 -27.88 26.49
N LYS A 33 -9.48 -27.51 26.27
CA LYS A 33 -9.90 -26.61 25.18
C LYS A 33 -9.25 -25.23 25.29
N GLN A 34 -9.23 -24.65 26.51
CA GLN A 34 -8.57 -23.36 26.75
C GLN A 34 -7.05 -23.48 26.63
N SER A 35 -6.44 -24.53 27.17
CA SER A 35 -5.00 -24.79 27.04
C SER A 35 -4.57 -24.89 25.59
N ASN A 36 -5.31 -25.63 24.75
CA ASN A 36 -5.05 -25.72 23.31
C ASN A 36 -5.14 -24.34 22.63
N ALA A 37 -6.20 -23.56 22.90
CA ALA A 37 -6.39 -22.22 22.31
C ALA A 37 -5.30 -21.22 22.74
N ILE A 38 -4.93 -21.22 24.02
CA ILE A 38 -3.85 -20.38 24.55
C ILE A 38 -2.51 -20.78 23.94
N PHE A 39 -2.22 -22.09 23.86
CA PHE A 39 -0.98 -22.59 23.27
C PHE A 39 -0.85 -22.19 21.80
N GLU A 40 -1.92 -22.32 21.02
CA GLU A 40 -1.95 -21.88 19.61
C GLU A 40 -1.60 -20.39 19.47
N LYS A 41 -2.18 -19.53 20.32
CA LYS A 41 -1.86 -18.09 20.32
C LYS A 41 -0.44 -17.79 20.78
N LEU A 42 0.08 -18.52 21.77
CA LEU A 42 1.48 -18.41 22.19
C LEU A 42 2.46 -18.74 21.06
N VAL A 43 2.16 -19.77 20.27
CA VAL A 43 2.96 -20.14 19.10
C VAL A 43 2.91 -19.03 18.02
N GLN A 44 1.75 -18.42 17.78
CA GLN A 44 1.56 -17.33 16.80
C GLN A 44 2.23 -16.01 17.21
N LEU A 45 2.19 -15.66 18.50
CA LEU A 45 2.76 -14.40 19.01
C LEU A 45 4.29 -14.43 19.11
N LYS A 46 4.89 -15.63 19.13
CA LYS A 46 6.33 -15.78 19.29
C LYS A 46 7.07 -15.36 18.02
N LYS A 47 7.91 -14.34 18.11
CA LYS A 47 8.89 -14.01 17.07
C LYS A 47 9.98 -15.11 17.03
N PRO A 48 10.48 -15.50 15.85
CA PRO A 48 11.54 -16.50 15.72
C PRO A 48 12.80 -16.18 16.55
N GLU A 49 13.11 -14.89 16.68
CA GLU A 49 14.39 -14.39 17.20
C GLU A 49 14.50 -14.41 18.74
N THR A 50 13.39 -14.43 19.49
CA THR A 50 13.44 -14.17 20.94
C THR A 50 13.78 -15.38 21.80
N GLY A 51 14.07 -16.55 21.19
CA GLY A 51 14.30 -17.80 21.93
C GLY A 51 13.11 -18.19 22.81
N ARG A 52 13.14 -19.36 23.46
CA ARG A 52 12.25 -19.61 24.63
C ARG A 52 13.10 -19.47 25.87
N ASN A 53 12.85 -18.42 26.66
CA ASN A 53 13.42 -18.36 28.00
C ASN A 53 12.85 -19.55 28.81
N GLN A 54 13.67 -20.18 29.63
CA GLN A 54 13.34 -21.31 30.49
C GLN A 54 12.00 -21.13 31.24
N ARG A 55 11.73 -19.90 31.71
CA ARG A 55 10.48 -19.55 32.40
C ARG A 55 9.22 -19.79 31.56
N LEU A 56 9.27 -19.52 30.25
CA LEU A 56 8.14 -19.77 29.35
C LEU A 56 7.89 -21.28 29.18
N LEU A 57 8.94 -22.11 29.17
CA LEU A 57 8.80 -23.56 29.08
C LEU A 57 8.15 -24.15 30.31
N GLU A 58 8.49 -23.63 31.49
CA GLU A 58 7.87 -24.03 32.76
C GLU A 58 6.38 -23.66 32.76
N GLN A 59 6.04 -22.47 32.26
CA GLN A 59 4.64 -22.07 32.12
C GLN A 59 3.88 -22.91 31.10
N LEU A 60 4.49 -23.20 29.95
CA LEU A 60 3.87 -24.06 28.95
C LEU A 60 3.66 -25.50 29.46
N ALA A 61 4.53 -25.99 30.35
CA ALA A 61 4.37 -27.31 30.97
C ALA A 61 3.15 -27.39 31.90
N GLY A 62 2.66 -26.25 32.42
CA GLY A 62 1.42 -26.19 33.20
C GLY A 62 0.14 -26.26 32.37
N LEU A 63 0.22 -26.09 31.04
CA LEU A 63 -0.93 -26.25 30.15
C LEU A 63 -1.14 -27.73 29.82
N ASN A 64 -2.39 -28.19 29.90
CA ASN A 64 -2.79 -29.52 29.44
C ASN A 64 -3.15 -29.47 27.95
N VAL A 65 -2.13 -29.57 27.10
CA VAL A 65 -2.29 -29.43 25.65
C VAL A 65 -2.34 -30.82 25.02
N SER A 66 -3.37 -31.10 24.24
CA SER A 66 -3.49 -32.33 23.45
C SER A 66 -3.34 -32.11 21.95
N ARG A 67 -3.41 -30.86 21.50
CA ARG A 67 -3.33 -30.49 20.09
C ARG A 67 -2.26 -29.44 19.91
N VAL A 68 -1.14 -29.86 19.30
CA VAL A 68 0.00 -29.00 19.06
C VAL A 68 0.23 -28.87 17.56
N SER A 69 0.35 -27.64 17.07
CA SER A 69 0.86 -27.36 15.73
C SER A 69 2.02 -26.40 15.84
N LEU A 70 3.18 -26.82 15.36
CA LEU A 70 4.38 -26.00 15.24
C LEU A 70 4.64 -25.61 13.77
N LYS A 71 3.65 -25.74 12.88
CA LYS A 71 3.79 -25.33 11.49
C LYS A 71 4.28 -23.89 11.39
N ASN A 72 5.25 -23.66 10.50
CA ASN A 72 5.92 -22.38 10.29
C ASN A 72 6.71 -21.84 11.50
N VAL A 73 6.91 -22.66 12.54
CA VAL A 73 7.74 -22.34 13.69
C VAL A 73 8.98 -23.20 13.67
N GLU A 74 10.12 -22.58 13.97
CA GLU A 74 11.39 -23.28 14.14
C GLU A 74 11.38 -24.06 15.46
N VAL A 75 11.54 -25.38 15.37
CA VAL A 75 11.51 -26.29 16.51
C VAL A 75 12.89 -26.31 17.17
N THR A 76 12.91 -26.21 18.50
CA THR A 76 14.11 -26.18 19.32
C THR A 76 14.17 -27.36 20.30
N SER A 77 15.33 -27.66 20.87
CA SER A 77 15.49 -28.73 21.88
C SER A 77 14.61 -28.53 23.12
N SER A 78 14.31 -27.27 23.43
CA SER A 78 13.35 -26.88 24.47
C SER A 78 11.93 -27.33 24.15
N ASP A 79 11.54 -27.29 22.89
CA ASP A 79 10.22 -27.71 22.42
C ASP A 79 10.09 -29.22 22.50
N VAL A 80 11.14 -29.94 22.12
CA VAL A 80 11.25 -31.40 22.28
C VAL A 80 11.01 -31.79 23.75
N THR A 81 11.70 -31.11 24.67
CA THR A 81 11.57 -31.38 26.12
C THR A 81 10.18 -31.05 26.65
N LEU A 82 9.57 -29.96 26.19
CA LEU A 82 8.22 -29.55 26.56
C LEU A 82 7.18 -30.58 26.11
N LEU A 83 7.27 -31.01 24.85
CA LEU A 83 6.31 -31.95 24.26
C LEU A 83 6.40 -33.34 24.91
N GLY A 84 7.59 -33.72 25.40
CA GLY A 84 7.77 -34.95 26.16
C GLY A 84 6.95 -34.99 27.46
N LYS A 85 6.41 -33.85 27.92
CA LYS A 85 5.56 -33.76 29.12
C LYS A 85 4.06 -33.73 28.82
N GLN A 86 3.66 -33.70 27.55
CA GLN A 86 2.27 -33.56 27.13
C GLN A 86 1.68 -34.90 26.69
N GLU A 87 0.35 -35.05 26.73
CA GLU A 87 -0.38 -36.21 26.21
C GLU A 87 -1.11 -35.81 24.92
N LEU A 88 -0.42 -35.94 23.80
CA LEU A 88 -0.89 -35.42 22.52
C LEU A 88 -1.82 -36.42 21.81
N GLU A 89 -2.84 -35.88 21.16
CA GLU A 89 -3.72 -36.57 20.22
C GLU A 89 -3.48 -36.08 18.78
N THR A 90 -3.08 -34.81 18.63
CA THR A 90 -2.75 -34.19 17.34
C THR A 90 -1.40 -33.48 17.44
N PHE A 91 -0.51 -33.75 16.50
CA PHE A 91 0.78 -33.08 16.40
C PHE A 91 1.10 -32.70 14.95
N ALA A 92 1.52 -31.45 14.73
CA ALA A 92 2.14 -31.00 13.49
C ALA A 92 3.54 -30.45 13.74
N LEU A 93 4.53 -31.01 13.06
CA LEU A 93 5.93 -30.64 13.14
C LEU A 93 6.17 -29.29 12.44
N GLY A 94 7.09 -28.51 13.01
CA GLY A 94 7.55 -27.26 12.43
C GLY A 94 8.79 -27.43 11.57
N ARG A 95 9.52 -26.33 11.37
CA ARG A 95 10.83 -26.33 10.72
C ARG A 95 11.87 -26.92 11.67
N THR A 96 12.75 -27.79 11.17
CA THR A 96 13.68 -28.56 12.01
C THR A 96 15.14 -28.14 11.85
N ASN A 97 15.41 -27.01 11.20
CA ASN A 97 16.76 -26.53 10.90
C ASN A 97 17.64 -26.43 12.15
N LEU A 98 17.09 -25.99 13.29
CA LEU A 98 17.81 -25.88 14.56
C LEU A 98 18.01 -27.21 15.30
N LEU A 99 17.31 -28.27 14.90
CA LEU A 99 17.45 -29.61 15.47
C LEU A 99 18.39 -30.50 14.65
N MET A 100 18.68 -30.09 13.42
CA MET A 100 19.46 -30.88 12.48
C MET A 100 20.78 -31.37 13.07
N ASP A 101 21.54 -30.54 13.79
CA ASP A 101 22.84 -30.96 14.34
C ASP A 101 22.72 -32.06 15.42
N ALA A 102 21.58 -32.16 16.11
CA ALA A 102 21.36 -33.15 17.17
C ALA A 102 20.73 -34.46 16.66
N TYR A 103 20.08 -34.44 15.50
CA TYR A 103 19.31 -35.57 14.96
C TYR A 103 19.69 -35.89 13.50
N ARG A 104 20.89 -35.50 13.05
CA ARG A 104 21.44 -35.89 11.75
C ARG A 104 22.11 -37.26 11.83
N PHE A 105 22.01 -38.00 10.74
CA PHE A 105 22.84 -39.18 10.54
C PHE A 105 24.28 -38.77 10.22
N GLU A 106 25.27 -39.41 10.87
CA GLU A 106 26.70 -39.12 10.62
C GLU A 106 27.09 -39.30 9.14
N ASN A 107 26.44 -40.24 8.44
CA ASN A 107 26.74 -40.57 7.05
C ASN A 107 25.86 -39.81 6.02
N GLU A 108 24.80 -39.13 6.47
CA GLU A 108 23.84 -38.44 5.60
C GLU A 108 23.45 -37.09 6.24
N PRO A 109 24.31 -36.06 6.13
CA PRO A 109 24.15 -34.82 6.87
C PRO A 109 22.93 -33.99 6.44
N THR A 110 22.28 -34.33 5.31
CA THR A 110 21.06 -33.66 4.87
C THR A 110 19.79 -34.34 5.36
N SER A 111 19.89 -35.52 5.99
CA SER A 111 18.74 -36.32 6.41
C SER A 111 18.52 -36.24 7.91
N LEU A 112 17.26 -36.05 8.30
CA LEU A 112 16.81 -36.00 9.68
C LEU A 112 16.41 -37.40 10.16
N ASP A 113 16.94 -37.83 11.31
CA ASP A 113 16.44 -38.98 12.06
C ASP A 113 15.12 -38.63 12.75
N ILE A 114 14.07 -38.62 11.94
CA ILE A 114 12.71 -38.32 12.40
C ILE A 114 12.25 -39.29 13.48
N VAL A 115 12.71 -40.55 13.46
CA VAL A 115 12.28 -41.56 14.44
C VAL A 115 12.83 -41.20 15.81
N SER A 116 14.14 -41.00 15.93
CA SER A 116 14.78 -40.60 17.20
C SER A 116 14.22 -39.28 17.72
N LEU A 117 13.95 -38.33 16.82
CA LEU A 117 13.32 -37.07 17.18
C LEU A 117 11.92 -37.29 17.79
N LEU A 118 11.03 -38.03 17.12
CA LEU A 118 9.68 -38.27 17.63
C LEU A 118 9.67 -39.09 18.93
N GLU A 119 10.57 -40.06 19.08
CA GLU A 119 10.73 -40.80 20.33
C GLU A 119 11.18 -39.92 21.49
N LYS A 120 12.02 -38.91 21.22
CA LYS A 120 12.43 -37.94 22.22
C LYS A 120 11.34 -36.91 22.53
N MET A 121 10.57 -36.52 21.52
CA MET A 121 9.47 -35.56 21.64
C MET A 121 8.26 -36.12 22.36
N PHE A 122 8.02 -37.43 22.29
CA PHE A 122 6.78 -38.03 22.78
C PHE A 122 7.02 -39.01 23.92
N ASN A 123 6.30 -38.80 25.03
CA ASN A 123 6.23 -39.82 26.07
C ASN A 123 5.41 -41.05 25.63
N ALA A 124 5.42 -42.09 26.47
CA ALA A 124 4.71 -43.34 26.20
C ALA A 124 3.19 -43.14 26.02
N ALA A 125 2.56 -42.25 26.78
CA ALA A 125 1.13 -41.97 26.67
C ALA A 125 0.80 -41.36 25.30
N THR A 126 1.52 -40.31 24.89
CA THR A 126 1.39 -39.69 23.56
C THR A 126 1.55 -40.71 22.45
N ARG A 127 2.55 -41.60 22.52
CA ARG A 127 2.76 -42.62 21.48
C ARG A 127 1.56 -43.57 21.30
N GLN A 128 0.77 -43.78 22.36
CA GLN A 128 -0.45 -44.60 22.31
C GLN A 128 -1.71 -43.79 21.97
N SER A 129 -1.79 -42.52 22.36
CA SER A 129 -2.95 -41.66 22.15
C SER A 129 -2.93 -40.90 20.83
N LEU A 130 -1.76 -40.65 20.22
CA LEU A 130 -1.66 -39.84 19.01
C LEU A 130 -2.48 -40.45 17.87
N ARG A 131 -3.36 -39.62 17.27
CA ARG A 131 -4.25 -39.99 16.17
C ARG A 131 -3.91 -39.25 14.88
N HIS A 132 -3.37 -38.04 15.00
CA HIS A 132 -3.07 -37.17 13.86
C HIS A 132 -1.61 -36.74 13.91
N LEU A 133 -0.86 -37.10 12.88
CA LEU A 133 0.54 -36.69 12.71
C LEU A 133 0.70 -35.95 11.39
N ASP A 134 1.26 -34.75 11.47
CA ASP A 134 1.73 -34.00 10.32
C ASP A 134 3.23 -33.74 10.46
N ILE A 135 3.99 -34.38 9.58
CA ILE A 135 5.43 -34.22 9.45
C ILE A 135 5.76 -33.77 8.03
N SER A 136 4.87 -33.01 7.38
CA SER A 136 5.15 -32.41 6.07
C SER A 136 6.37 -31.49 6.11
N GLY A 137 7.01 -31.29 4.96
CA GLY A 137 8.22 -30.47 4.81
C GLY A 137 9.09 -30.95 3.66
N CYS A 138 10.26 -30.35 3.48
CA CYS A 138 11.14 -30.60 2.34
C CYS A 138 12.40 -31.41 2.68
N GLU A 139 12.68 -31.62 3.97
CA GLU A 139 13.84 -32.41 4.41
C GLU A 139 13.62 -33.90 4.10
N SER A 140 14.68 -34.61 3.69
CA SER A 140 14.62 -36.05 3.49
C SER A 140 14.74 -36.79 4.82
N PHE A 141 14.05 -37.92 4.92
CA PHE A 141 14.19 -38.86 6.03
C PHE A 141 14.95 -40.09 5.52
N ASN A 142 15.91 -40.57 6.30
CA ASN A 142 16.68 -41.76 5.94
C ASN A 142 15.98 -43.04 6.44
N GLY A 143 16.30 -44.16 5.80
CA GLY A 143 16.00 -45.50 6.25
C GLY A 143 14.54 -45.89 6.13
N ASP A 144 14.16 -46.93 6.87
CA ASP A 144 12.81 -47.47 6.95
C ASP A 144 11.90 -46.64 7.88
N TRP A 145 12.01 -45.31 7.82
CA TRP A 145 11.35 -44.40 8.77
C TRP A 145 9.83 -44.61 8.83
N LEU A 146 9.17 -44.94 7.71
CA LEU A 146 7.73 -45.25 7.69
C LEU A 146 7.39 -46.46 8.58
N ARG A 147 8.16 -47.55 8.49
CA ARG A 147 7.96 -48.75 9.33
C ARG A 147 8.22 -48.43 10.78
N ALA A 148 9.31 -47.72 11.05
CA ALA A 148 9.69 -47.32 12.39
C ALA A 148 8.62 -46.43 13.03
N ILE A 149 8.14 -45.39 12.34
CA ILE A 149 7.03 -44.55 12.83
C ILE A 149 5.76 -45.38 13.03
N GLY A 150 5.41 -46.31 12.13
CA GLY A 150 4.27 -47.21 12.31
C GLY A 150 4.36 -48.05 13.58
N SER A 151 5.56 -48.48 13.95
CA SER A 151 5.79 -49.19 15.22
C SER A 151 5.71 -48.29 16.46
N VAL A 152 6.16 -47.04 16.34
CA VAL A 152 6.17 -46.06 17.43
C VAL A 152 4.77 -45.49 17.68
N LEU A 153 3.98 -45.30 16.62
CA LEU A 153 2.68 -44.63 16.62
C LEU A 153 1.59 -45.53 15.98
N PRO A 154 1.26 -46.67 16.59
CA PRO A 154 0.42 -47.70 15.97
C PRO A 154 -1.04 -47.30 15.76
N ASN A 155 -1.50 -46.23 16.42
CA ASN A 155 -2.91 -45.82 16.43
C ASN A 155 -3.21 -44.59 15.55
N LEU A 156 -2.32 -44.26 14.60
CA LEU A 156 -2.55 -43.14 13.69
C LEU A 156 -3.78 -43.37 12.80
N VAL A 157 -4.60 -42.34 12.71
CA VAL A 157 -5.80 -42.24 11.87
C VAL A 157 -5.58 -41.27 10.71
N SER A 158 -4.73 -40.26 10.92
CA SER A 158 -4.35 -39.28 9.91
C SER A 158 -2.84 -39.12 9.86
N LEU A 159 -2.29 -39.17 8.64
CA LEU A 159 -0.88 -38.95 8.39
C LEU A 159 -0.70 -37.95 7.23
N ASN A 160 0.03 -36.88 7.49
CA ASN A 160 0.48 -35.95 6.46
C ASN A 160 2.01 -35.98 6.38
N VAL A 161 2.52 -36.39 5.22
CA VAL A 161 3.95 -36.49 4.90
C VAL A 161 4.27 -35.69 3.64
N ALA A 162 3.44 -34.72 3.27
CA ALA A 162 3.61 -33.93 2.06
C ALA A 162 5.03 -33.34 1.94
N GLY A 163 5.61 -33.44 0.75
CA GLY A 163 6.95 -32.99 0.42
C GLY A 163 8.08 -33.94 0.83
N ARG A 164 7.80 -35.02 1.58
CA ARG A 164 8.82 -35.98 2.02
C ARG A 164 9.18 -36.97 0.93
N ARG A 165 10.47 -37.30 0.81
CA ARG A 165 10.97 -38.22 -0.22
C ARG A 165 12.05 -39.15 0.35
N PRO A 166 12.09 -40.41 -0.11
CA PRO A 166 11.05 -41.10 -0.90
C PRO A 166 9.88 -41.59 -0.02
N VAL A 167 8.70 -41.80 -0.61
CA VAL A 167 7.54 -42.44 0.03
C VAL A 167 7.12 -43.67 -0.76
N ASP A 168 7.21 -44.85 -0.13
CA ASP A 168 6.71 -46.12 -0.68
C ASP A 168 5.31 -46.43 -0.12
N ILE A 169 4.31 -46.43 -1.02
CA ILE A 169 2.91 -46.67 -0.68
C ILE A 169 2.67 -48.07 -0.11
N ARG A 170 3.40 -49.10 -0.55
CA ARG A 170 3.30 -50.46 0.00
C ARG A 170 3.73 -50.49 1.45
N VAL A 171 4.85 -49.83 1.75
CA VAL A 171 5.38 -49.74 3.13
C VAL A 171 4.42 -48.94 4.01
N LEU A 172 3.86 -47.85 3.49
CA LEU A 172 2.90 -47.02 4.19
C LEU A 172 1.63 -47.83 4.55
N ALA A 173 1.05 -48.54 3.58
CA ALA A 173 -0.14 -49.37 3.80
C ALA A 173 0.09 -50.50 4.81
N GLN A 174 1.29 -51.11 4.83
CA GLN A 174 1.68 -52.12 5.81
C GLN A 174 1.87 -51.53 7.21
N SER A 175 2.47 -50.34 7.30
CA SER A 175 2.83 -49.70 8.57
C SER A 175 1.63 -49.04 9.25
N PHE A 176 0.64 -48.59 8.47
CA PHE A 176 -0.52 -47.86 8.97
C PHE A 176 -1.85 -48.37 8.39
N PRO A 177 -2.23 -49.64 8.62
CA PRO A 177 -3.42 -50.24 8.02
C PRO A 177 -4.75 -49.58 8.47
N GLY A 178 -4.72 -48.82 9.58
CA GLY A 178 -5.87 -48.12 10.16
C GLY A 178 -6.08 -46.68 9.67
N LEU A 179 -5.27 -46.17 8.74
CA LEU A 179 -5.39 -44.79 8.27
C LEU A 179 -6.74 -44.52 7.60
N GLN A 180 -7.29 -43.34 7.90
CA GLN A 180 -8.49 -42.79 7.28
C GLN A 180 -8.19 -41.54 6.46
N CYS A 181 -7.13 -40.80 6.80
CA CYS A 181 -6.69 -39.62 6.06
C CYS A 181 -5.20 -39.73 5.75
N LEU A 182 -4.85 -39.58 4.48
CA LEU A 182 -3.47 -39.62 4.00
C LEU A 182 -3.21 -38.43 3.09
N ASN A 183 -2.17 -37.66 3.39
CA ASN A 183 -1.62 -36.66 2.49
C ASN A 183 -0.17 -36.99 2.16
N VAL A 184 0.08 -37.22 0.87
CA VAL A 184 1.38 -37.55 0.27
C VAL A 184 1.70 -36.65 -0.92
N SER A 185 1.15 -35.43 -0.95
CA SER A 185 1.45 -34.43 -1.96
C SER A 185 2.95 -34.24 -2.13
N ASN A 186 3.44 -34.09 -3.37
CA ASN A 186 4.84 -33.75 -3.66
C ASN A 186 5.90 -34.77 -3.15
N CYS A 187 5.50 -36.01 -2.84
CA CYS A 187 6.37 -37.05 -2.25
C CYS A 187 7.15 -37.92 -3.25
N ASP A 188 7.09 -37.58 -4.54
CA ASP A 188 7.75 -38.33 -5.62
C ASP A 188 7.34 -39.81 -5.69
N ILE A 189 6.02 -40.06 -5.70
CA ILE A 189 5.45 -41.41 -5.74
C ILE A 189 5.46 -41.93 -7.17
N ASP A 190 6.15 -43.05 -7.41
CA ASP A 190 6.21 -43.69 -8.71
C ASP A 190 5.07 -44.70 -8.96
N SER A 191 4.42 -45.20 -7.90
CA SER A 191 3.38 -46.24 -7.99
C SER A 191 2.41 -46.20 -6.78
N LEU A 192 1.15 -46.57 -7.02
CA LEU A 192 0.12 -46.74 -5.99
C LEU A 192 -0.02 -48.18 -5.49
N ASP A 193 0.90 -49.07 -5.86
CA ASP A 193 0.80 -50.48 -5.50
C ASP A 193 0.71 -50.64 -3.97
N GLY A 194 -0.18 -51.52 -3.52
CA GLY A 194 -0.47 -51.75 -2.12
C GLY A 194 -1.40 -50.72 -1.46
N ILE A 195 -1.81 -49.64 -2.14
CA ILE A 195 -2.74 -48.66 -1.57
C ILE A 195 -4.07 -49.31 -1.16
N SER A 196 -4.50 -50.33 -1.89
CA SER A 196 -5.71 -51.13 -1.61
C SER A 196 -5.71 -51.80 -0.22
N GLY A 197 -4.53 -51.92 0.41
CA GLY A 197 -4.37 -52.39 1.79
C GLY A 197 -4.98 -51.45 2.84
N MET A 198 -5.09 -50.15 2.54
CA MET A 198 -5.68 -49.13 3.43
C MET A 198 -7.20 -49.06 3.28
N ARG A 199 -7.88 -50.17 3.59
CA ARG A 199 -9.35 -50.33 3.37
C ARG A 199 -10.21 -49.29 4.08
N GLY A 200 -9.69 -48.66 5.13
CA GLY A 200 -10.36 -47.60 5.90
C GLY A 200 -10.18 -46.19 5.35
N LEU A 201 -9.39 -46.01 4.27
CA LEU A 201 -9.02 -44.69 3.77
C LEU A 201 -10.24 -43.95 3.20
N ARG A 202 -10.47 -42.74 3.69
CA ARG A 202 -11.60 -41.85 3.34
C ARG A 202 -11.15 -40.58 2.64
N VAL A 203 -9.97 -40.09 2.97
CA VAL A 203 -9.38 -38.88 2.40
C VAL A 203 -7.99 -39.23 1.90
N LEU A 204 -7.76 -39.03 0.60
CA LEU A 204 -6.47 -39.18 -0.03
C LEU A 204 -6.12 -37.89 -0.78
N ILE A 205 -5.02 -37.27 -0.39
CA ILE A 205 -4.47 -36.07 -1.02
C ILE A 205 -3.10 -36.45 -1.57
N MET A 206 -2.95 -36.34 -2.89
CA MET A 206 -1.71 -36.63 -3.60
C MET A 206 -1.52 -35.62 -4.72
N GLU A 207 -1.27 -34.36 -4.36
CA GLU A 207 -1.02 -33.31 -5.34
C GLU A 207 0.29 -33.60 -6.11
N ASN A 208 0.26 -33.28 -7.40
CA ASN A 208 1.29 -33.56 -8.39
C ASN A 208 1.63 -35.07 -8.54
N PRO A 209 0.66 -35.97 -8.79
CA PRO A 209 0.90 -37.41 -8.94
C PRO A 209 1.35 -37.79 -10.36
N TYR A 210 2.14 -36.93 -11.04
CA TYR A 210 2.42 -37.02 -12.49
C TYR A 210 3.23 -38.25 -12.93
N LYS A 211 3.83 -38.99 -11.99
CA LYS A 211 4.53 -40.24 -12.30
C LYS A 211 3.63 -41.47 -12.22
N ILE A 212 2.44 -41.33 -11.65
CA ILE A 212 1.52 -42.44 -11.40
C ILE A 212 0.72 -42.71 -12.68
N ARG A 213 1.04 -43.82 -13.33
CA ARG A 213 0.35 -44.29 -14.56
C ARG A 213 -0.74 -45.30 -14.26
N ASP A 214 -0.48 -46.20 -13.32
CA ASP A 214 -1.43 -47.21 -12.89
C ASP A 214 -2.19 -46.71 -11.65
N MET A 215 -3.49 -46.48 -11.82
CA MET A 215 -4.39 -46.07 -10.76
C MET A 215 -5.40 -47.16 -10.41
N THR A 216 -5.23 -48.39 -10.88
CA THR A 216 -6.23 -49.45 -10.71
C THR A 216 -6.54 -49.73 -9.24
N GLU A 217 -5.52 -49.89 -8.38
CA GLU A 217 -5.70 -50.12 -6.94
C GLU A 217 -6.41 -48.96 -6.20
N LEU A 218 -6.39 -47.74 -6.74
CA LEU A 218 -7.12 -46.61 -6.16
C LEU A 218 -8.63 -46.92 -6.07
N PHE A 219 -9.16 -47.64 -7.06
CA PHE A 219 -10.58 -47.98 -7.15
C PHE A 219 -11.00 -49.09 -6.19
N ASP A 220 -10.05 -49.75 -5.51
CA ASP A 220 -10.34 -50.71 -4.44
C ASP A 220 -10.60 -50.01 -3.09
N LEU A 221 -10.35 -48.71 -2.98
CA LEU A 221 -10.63 -47.91 -1.78
C LEU A 221 -12.13 -47.58 -1.64
N ARG A 222 -12.91 -48.57 -1.21
CA ARG A 222 -14.38 -48.49 -1.14
C ARG A 222 -14.93 -47.42 -0.18
N GLU A 223 -14.13 -46.99 0.80
CA GLU A 223 -14.50 -45.95 1.75
C GLU A 223 -14.04 -44.55 1.34
N LEU A 224 -13.36 -44.41 0.20
CA LEU A 224 -12.81 -43.13 -0.27
C LEU A 224 -13.94 -42.15 -0.58
N ARG A 225 -13.87 -40.96 0.02
CA ARG A 225 -14.85 -39.87 -0.10
C ARG A 225 -14.25 -38.61 -0.70
N VAL A 226 -12.98 -38.33 -0.40
CA VAL A 226 -12.25 -37.17 -0.88
C VAL A 226 -10.98 -37.66 -1.57
N LEU A 227 -10.82 -37.26 -2.82
CA LEU A 227 -9.64 -37.54 -3.63
C LEU A 227 -9.13 -36.22 -4.22
N ASN A 228 -7.92 -35.82 -3.85
CA ASN A 228 -7.26 -34.67 -4.44
C ASN A 228 -6.03 -35.12 -5.23
N MET A 229 -6.02 -34.82 -6.52
CA MET A 229 -4.92 -35.11 -7.46
C MET A 229 -4.55 -33.85 -8.26
N ALA A 230 -4.77 -32.66 -7.70
CA ALA A 230 -4.45 -31.39 -8.34
C ALA A 230 -2.95 -31.27 -8.66
N CYS A 231 -2.62 -30.51 -9.70
CA CYS A 231 -1.25 -30.34 -10.21
C CYS A 231 -0.81 -28.86 -10.25
N PRO A 232 -0.77 -28.13 -9.11
CA PRO A 232 -0.59 -26.68 -9.10
C PRO A 232 0.72 -26.16 -9.72
N PHE A 233 1.74 -27.01 -9.91
CA PHE A 233 3.05 -26.60 -10.43
C PHE A 233 3.29 -26.89 -11.92
N GLN A 234 2.36 -27.56 -12.61
CA GLN A 234 2.57 -27.94 -14.01
C GLN A 234 1.84 -27.01 -14.98
N PHE A 235 2.55 -26.00 -15.49
CA PHE A 235 2.03 -25.20 -16.60
C PHE A 235 2.62 -25.57 -17.96
N ASN A 236 3.86 -26.04 -18.07
CA ASN A 236 4.55 -26.07 -19.38
C ASN A 236 5.47 -27.28 -19.63
N ALA A 237 5.36 -28.36 -18.86
CA ALA A 237 6.14 -29.56 -19.17
C ALA A 237 5.44 -30.34 -20.29
N ASP A 238 5.92 -30.21 -21.53
CA ASP A 238 5.44 -30.88 -22.75
C ASP A 238 5.48 -32.43 -22.72
N GLY A 239 5.66 -33.04 -21.55
CA GLY A 239 5.70 -34.49 -21.37
C GLY A 239 5.20 -35.00 -20.02
N SER A 240 4.46 -34.20 -19.24
CA SER A 240 3.80 -34.76 -18.06
C SER A 240 2.61 -35.64 -18.48
N ASP A 241 2.59 -36.86 -17.95
CA ASP A 241 1.50 -37.81 -18.16
C ASP A 241 0.19 -37.22 -17.60
N ASP A 242 -0.89 -37.40 -18.36
CA ASP A 242 -2.20 -36.81 -18.06
C ASP A 242 -2.91 -37.62 -16.97
N VAL A 243 -2.69 -37.19 -15.72
CA VAL A 243 -3.33 -37.74 -14.50
C VAL A 243 -4.85 -37.88 -14.66
N ALA A 244 -5.51 -36.88 -15.25
CA ALA A 244 -6.96 -36.90 -15.45
C ALA A 244 -7.37 -37.94 -16.50
N ALA A 245 -6.61 -38.05 -17.60
CA ALA A 245 -6.85 -39.09 -18.60
C ALA A 245 -6.67 -40.51 -18.03
N HIS A 246 -5.61 -40.77 -17.25
CA HIS A 246 -5.40 -42.09 -16.63
C HIS A 246 -6.52 -42.45 -15.64
N PHE A 247 -6.97 -41.49 -14.84
CA PHE A 247 -8.11 -41.68 -13.96
C PHE A 247 -9.40 -42.01 -14.75
N CYS A 248 -9.67 -41.28 -15.84
CA CYS A 248 -10.82 -41.54 -16.71
C CYS A 248 -10.74 -42.88 -17.45
N GLN A 249 -9.56 -43.31 -17.90
CA GLN A 249 -9.36 -44.63 -18.51
C GLN A 249 -9.77 -45.75 -17.55
N CYS A 250 -9.42 -45.64 -16.27
CA CYS A 250 -9.84 -46.61 -15.27
C CYS A 250 -11.37 -46.63 -15.09
N LEU A 251 -12.02 -45.47 -15.10
CA LEU A 251 -13.49 -45.36 -15.03
C LEU A 251 -14.17 -45.99 -16.26
N GLU A 252 -13.62 -45.79 -17.45
CA GLU A 252 -14.13 -46.36 -18.70
C GLU A 252 -13.97 -47.89 -18.74
N ALA A 253 -12.89 -48.41 -18.16
CA ALA A 253 -12.66 -49.84 -17.97
C ALA A 253 -13.64 -50.50 -16.97
N GLY A 254 -14.53 -49.74 -16.33
CA GLY A 254 -15.56 -50.24 -15.43
C GLY A 254 -15.24 -50.07 -13.94
N SER A 255 -14.10 -49.45 -13.59
CA SER A 255 -13.75 -49.17 -12.20
C SER A 255 -14.70 -48.13 -11.60
N ARG A 256 -14.97 -48.21 -10.29
CA ARG A 256 -15.96 -47.36 -9.61
C ARG A 256 -15.51 -46.97 -8.21
N LEU A 257 -15.60 -45.68 -7.89
CA LEU A 257 -15.43 -45.17 -6.52
C LEU A 257 -16.81 -44.85 -5.92
N LEU A 258 -17.41 -45.86 -5.28
CA LEU A 258 -18.83 -45.86 -4.91
C LEU A 258 -19.22 -44.83 -3.83
N LYS A 259 -18.26 -44.28 -3.09
CA LYS A 259 -18.50 -43.30 -2.01
C LYS A 259 -17.82 -41.95 -2.25
N LEU A 260 -17.21 -41.75 -3.42
CA LEU A 260 -16.49 -40.52 -3.72
C LEU A 260 -17.47 -39.35 -3.81
N ARG A 261 -17.19 -38.28 -3.07
CA ARG A 261 -18.01 -37.06 -2.97
C ARG A 261 -17.25 -35.83 -3.44
N THR A 262 -15.95 -35.76 -3.18
CA THR A 262 -15.11 -34.64 -3.58
C THR A 262 -13.97 -35.17 -4.43
N LEU A 263 -13.79 -34.57 -5.62
CA LEU A 263 -12.69 -34.86 -6.52
C LEU A 263 -12.07 -33.53 -6.96
N ASP A 264 -10.76 -33.39 -6.74
CA ASP A 264 -10.01 -32.25 -7.22
C ASP A 264 -9.01 -32.69 -8.30
N LEU A 265 -9.22 -32.16 -9.50
CA LEU A 265 -8.38 -32.35 -10.69
C LEU A 265 -7.89 -31.00 -11.23
N SER A 266 -7.76 -30.01 -10.36
CA SER A 266 -7.31 -28.67 -10.72
C SER A 266 -5.90 -28.68 -11.31
N LYS A 267 -5.67 -27.80 -12.28
CA LYS A 267 -4.41 -27.67 -13.04
C LYS A 267 -3.91 -28.98 -13.66
N THR A 268 -4.82 -29.91 -13.95
CA THR A 268 -4.53 -31.09 -14.79
C THR A 268 -4.97 -30.82 -16.23
N ARG A 269 -4.67 -31.73 -17.17
CA ARG A 269 -5.18 -31.65 -18.56
C ARG A 269 -6.59 -32.23 -18.70
N LEU A 270 -7.43 -32.00 -17.69
CA LEU A 270 -8.82 -32.45 -17.70
C LEU A 270 -9.54 -31.83 -18.92
N THR A 271 -10.14 -32.68 -19.75
CA THR A 271 -10.98 -32.25 -20.87
C THR A 271 -12.46 -32.29 -20.50
N LYS A 272 -13.31 -31.57 -21.24
CA LYS A 272 -14.77 -31.62 -21.07
C LYS A 272 -15.32 -33.06 -21.13
N ASN A 273 -14.83 -33.87 -22.06
CA ASN A 273 -15.22 -35.28 -22.20
C ASN A 273 -14.83 -36.12 -20.95
N ASN A 274 -13.68 -35.84 -20.35
CA ASN A 274 -13.26 -36.48 -19.11
C ASN A 274 -14.16 -36.08 -17.95
N ALA A 275 -14.46 -34.78 -17.79
CA ALA A 275 -15.39 -34.30 -16.77
C ALA A 275 -16.79 -34.92 -16.92
N GLU A 276 -17.33 -35.01 -18.14
CA GLU A 276 -18.59 -35.68 -18.43
C GLU A 276 -18.54 -37.19 -18.09
N THR A 277 -17.42 -37.85 -18.37
CA THR A 277 -17.20 -39.25 -18.01
C THR A 277 -17.19 -39.44 -16.49
N ILE A 278 -16.53 -38.56 -15.75
CA ILE A 278 -16.53 -38.58 -14.28
C ILE A 278 -17.95 -38.42 -13.76
N MET A 279 -18.68 -37.39 -14.19
CA MET A 279 -20.05 -37.13 -13.74
C MET A 279 -21.01 -38.29 -14.05
N ARG A 280 -20.82 -38.96 -15.19
CA ARG A 280 -21.63 -40.12 -15.59
C ARG A 280 -21.31 -41.40 -14.80
N THR A 281 -20.03 -41.63 -14.49
CA THR A 281 -19.55 -42.89 -13.89
C THR A 281 -19.46 -42.86 -12.37
N VAL A 282 -19.39 -41.66 -11.78
CA VAL A 282 -19.33 -41.41 -10.33
C VAL A 282 -20.54 -40.59 -9.89
N PRO A 283 -21.76 -41.17 -9.85
CA PRO A 283 -22.99 -40.44 -9.55
C PRO A 283 -23.07 -39.90 -8.11
N THR A 284 -22.14 -40.30 -7.23
CA THR A 284 -22.07 -39.81 -5.84
C THR A 284 -21.28 -38.51 -5.70
N ILE A 285 -20.65 -38.02 -6.78
CA ILE A 285 -19.85 -36.81 -6.74
C ILE A 285 -20.73 -35.60 -6.40
N GLN A 286 -20.30 -34.84 -5.39
CA GLN A 286 -20.96 -33.63 -4.90
C GLN A 286 -20.15 -32.39 -5.27
N HIS A 287 -18.82 -32.51 -5.22
CA HIS A 287 -17.88 -31.45 -5.52
C HIS A 287 -16.84 -31.91 -6.53
N LEU A 288 -16.63 -31.13 -7.58
CA LEU A 288 -15.58 -31.35 -8.57
C LEU A 288 -14.82 -30.03 -8.77
N SER A 289 -13.52 -30.03 -8.51
CA SER A 289 -12.68 -28.86 -8.75
C SER A 289 -11.92 -28.98 -10.09
N THR A 290 -12.01 -27.92 -10.89
CA THR A 290 -11.52 -27.83 -12.28
C THR A 290 -10.70 -26.57 -12.50
N ILE A 291 -10.11 -25.99 -11.46
CA ILE A 291 -9.38 -24.71 -11.55
C ILE A 291 -8.27 -24.83 -12.58
N GLY A 292 -8.13 -23.80 -13.44
CA GLY A 292 -7.12 -23.74 -14.50
C GLY A 292 -7.20 -24.86 -15.55
N THR A 293 -8.38 -25.47 -15.73
CA THR A 293 -8.64 -26.40 -16.85
C THR A 293 -9.48 -25.75 -17.96
N GLY A 294 -10.04 -24.56 -17.71
CA GLY A 294 -11.00 -23.88 -18.59
C GLY A 294 -12.37 -24.58 -18.69
N ILE A 295 -12.62 -25.63 -17.90
CA ILE A 295 -13.89 -26.34 -17.93
C ILE A 295 -14.91 -25.63 -17.05
N ASP A 296 -16.04 -25.29 -17.68
CA ASP A 296 -17.24 -24.91 -16.96
C ASP A 296 -18.09 -26.13 -16.61
N LEU A 297 -18.31 -26.32 -15.31
CA LEU A 297 -19.12 -27.39 -14.79
C LEU A 297 -20.57 -26.94 -14.77
N SER A 298 -21.40 -27.57 -15.61
CA SER A 298 -22.85 -27.35 -15.62
C SER A 298 -23.47 -27.48 -14.21
N ASN A 299 -24.64 -26.88 -13.99
CA ASN A 299 -25.44 -26.80 -12.74
C ASN A 299 -25.71 -28.11 -11.95
N ARG A 300 -25.11 -29.26 -12.29
CA ARG A 300 -25.36 -30.56 -11.67
C ARG A 300 -24.45 -30.90 -10.49
N VAL A 301 -23.24 -30.36 -10.45
CA VAL A 301 -22.24 -30.62 -9.40
C VAL A 301 -21.78 -29.27 -8.88
N GLU A 302 -21.53 -29.16 -7.58
CA GLU A 302 -20.92 -27.94 -7.06
C GLU A 302 -19.47 -27.86 -7.56
N GLY A 303 -19.27 -27.03 -8.58
CA GLY A 303 -17.99 -26.84 -9.23
C GLY A 303 -17.16 -25.78 -8.52
N TYR A 304 -15.92 -26.11 -8.19
CA TYR A 304 -14.91 -25.11 -7.86
C TYR A 304 -14.11 -24.83 -9.14
N SER A 305 -14.41 -23.72 -9.79
CA SER A 305 -13.75 -23.23 -11.01
C SER A 305 -13.36 -21.76 -10.86
N THR A 306 -12.68 -21.23 -11.86
CA THR A 306 -12.27 -19.81 -11.92
C THR A 306 -12.91 -19.08 -13.10
N ASN A 307 -14.05 -19.57 -13.59
CA ASN A 307 -14.71 -19.05 -14.80
C ASN A 307 -15.62 -17.84 -14.51
N SER A 308 -15.86 -17.52 -13.24
CA SER A 308 -16.68 -16.39 -12.81
C SER A 308 -16.28 -15.94 -11.40
N LEU A 309 -16.52 -14.69 -11.02
CA LEU A 309 -16.14 -14.19 -9.69
C LEU A 309 -16.79 -14.99 -8.57
N ASN A 310 -18.04 -15.42 -8.73
CA ASN A 310 -18.74 -16.24 -7.75
C ASN A 310 -18.10 -17.64 -7.61
N SER A 311 -17.81 -18.33 -8.72
CA SER A 311 -17.15 -19.64 -8.67
C SER A 311 -15.73 -19.55 -8.10
N THR A 312 -14.97 -18.52 -8.49
CA THR A 312 -13.65 -18.20 -7.94
C THR A 312 -13.74 -17.93 -6.43
N THR A 313 -14.74 -17.17 -5.98
CA THR A 313 -14.95 -16.88 -4.56
C THR A 313 -15.19 -18.16 -3.77
N LYS A 314 -16.09 -19.03 -4.25
CA LYS A 314 -16.36 -20.33 -3.63
C LYS A 314 -15.11 -21.22 -3.59
N ALA A 315 -14.31 -21.21 -4.66
CA ALA A 315 -13.03 -21.91 -4.70
C ALA A 315 -12.06 -21.35 -3.64
N LEU A 316 -11.89 -20.04 -3.55
CA LEU A 316 -11.04 -19.41 -2.52
C LEU A 316 -11.52 -19.75 -1.10
N GLU A 317 -12.82 -19.65 -0.83
CA GLU A 317 -13.40 -20.02 0.47
C GLU A 317 -13.15 -21.48 0.82
N HIS A 318 -13.31 -22.38 -0.15
CA HIS A 318 -13.01 -23.79 0.00
C HIS A 318 -11.54 -24.02 0.37
N TYR A 319 -10.58 -23.52 -0.42
CA TYR A 319 -9.15 -23.75 -0.15
C TYR A 319 -8.62 -22.97 1.05
N LEU A 320 -9.24 -21.85 1.43
CA LEU A 320 -9.01 -21.18 2.72
C LEU A 320 -9.40 -22.10 3.88
N SER A 321 -10.54 -22.79 3.78
CA SER A 321 -10.99 -23.73 4.80
C SER A 321 -10.09 -24.97 4.89
N GLU A 322 -9.53 -25.43 3.77
CA GLU A 322 -8.59 -26.55 3.71
C GLU A 322 -7.15 -26.17 4.08
N HIS A 323 -6.85 -24.87 4.19
CA HIS A 323 -5.51 -24.35 4.48
C HIS A 323 -4.48 -24.72 3.38
N SER A 324 -4.93 -24.84 2.12
CA SER A 324 -4.05 -25.14 0.98
C SER A 324 -3.50 -23.87 0.36
N ALA A 325 -2.34 -23.42 0.82
CA ALA A 325 -1.64 -22.25 0.28
C ALA A 325 -1.36 -22.40 -1.22
N GLN A 326 -0.98 -23.60 -1.66
CA GLN A 326 -0.66 -23.90 -3.06
C GLN A 326 -1.89 -23.71 -3.96
N MET A 327 -3.04 -24.24 -3.53
CA MET A 327 -4.28 -24.10 -4.30
C MET A 327 -4.83 -22.68 -4.26
N ILE A 328 -4.68 -21.95 -3.15
CA ILE A 328 -5.04 -20.53 -3.12
C ILE A 328 -4.19 -19.73 -4.12
N GLY A 329 -2.87 -19.92 -4.13
CA GLY A 329 -2.00 -19.29 -5.13
C GLY A 329 -2.39 -19.68 -6.56
N ALA A 330 -2.79 -20.94 -6.78
CA ALA A 330 -3.29 -21.41 -8.07
C ALA A 330 -4.60 -20.74 -8.50
N VAL A 331 -5.56 -20.56 -7.57
CA VAL A 331 -6.82 -19.86 -7.82
C VAL A 331 -6.57 -18.38 -8.13
N LEU A 332 -5.72 -17.70 -7.34
CA LEU A 332 -5.39 -16.28 -7.54
C LEU A 332 -4.75 -16.02 -8.91
N LYS A 333 -3.84 -16.90 -9.34
CA LYS A 333 -3.21 -16.79 -10.66
C LYS A 333 -4.21 -16.94 -11.82
N GLU A 334 -5.17 -17.84 -11.67
CA GLU A 334 -6.21 -18.05 -12.68
C GLU A 334 -7.27 -16.95 -12.64
N SER A 335 -7.59 -16.44 -11.46
CA SER A 335 -8.53 -15.34 -11.32
C SER A 335 -7.98 -14.04 -11.91
N PHE A 336 -6.66 -13.89 -12.03
CA PHE A 336 -6.05 -12.74 -12.69
C PHE A 336 -6.54 -12.61 -14.13
N VAL A 337 -6.55 -13.71 -14.89
CA VAL A 337 -7.05 -13.76 -16.27
C VAL A 337 -8.51 -13.32 -16.30
N LEU A 338 -9.33 -13.84 -15.39
CA LEU A 338 -10.73 -13.45 -15.27
C LEU A 338 -10.88 -11.94 -14.96
N THR A 339 -10.06 -11.40 -14.07
CA THR A 339 -10.13 -9.97 -13.72
C THR A 339 -9.61 -9.06 -14.82
N ASP A 340 -8.61 -9.49 -15.58
CA ASP A 340 -7.98 -8.73 -16.67
C ASP A 340 -8.86 -8.72 -17.92
N ASP A 341 -9.47 -9.87 -18.25
CA ASP A 341 -10.40 -10.00 -19.39
C ASP A 341 -11.66 -9.12 -19.23
N PHE A 342 -11.99 -8.64 -18.01
CA PHE A 342 -13.06 -7.67 -17.81
C PHE A 342 -12.85 -6.34 -18.55
N HIS A 343 -11.60 -5.99 -18.87
CA HIS A 343 -11.34 -4.82 -19.70
C HIS A 343 -11.85 -4.97 -21.15
N PHE A 344 -12.04 -6.20 -21.65
CA PHE A 344 -12.27 -6.44 -23.07
C PHE A 344 -13.69 -6.86 -23.46
N ASP A 345 -14.47 -7.48 -22.56
CA ASP A 345 -15.83 -7.96 -22.90
C ASP A 345 -16.97 -7.09 -22.33
N MET A 346 -16.95 -5.79 -22.62
CA MET A 346 -18.08 -4.87 -22.33
C MET A 346 -19.37 -5.20 -23.12
N THR A 347 -19.38 -6.27 -23.92
CA THR A 347 -20.53 -6.71 -24.72
C THR A 347 -21.25 -7.94 -24.17
N GLY A 348 -20.65 -8.64 -23.20
CA GLY A 348 -20.98 -10.02 -22.86
C GLY A 348 -21.58 -10.28 -21.47
N GLY A 349 -22.37 -9.35 -20.94
CA GLY A 349 -23.14 -9.59 -19.71
C GLY A 349 -22.57 -8.88 -18.48
N PHE A 350 -23.47 -8.23 -17.75
CA PHE A 350 -23.15 -7.42 -16.59
C PHE A 350 -22.85 -8.33 -15.37
N ILE A 351 -21.69 -8.15 -14.75
CA ILE A 351 -21.33 -8.88 -13.52
C ILE A 351 -22.18 -8.32 -12.37
N PRO A 352 -22.90 -9.17 -11.60
CA PRO A 352 -23.62 -8.71 -10.43
C PRO A 352 -22.65 -8.03 -9.44
N PHE A 353 -23.02 -6.86 -8.94
CA PHE A 353 -22.24 -6.16 -7.92
C PHE A 353 -22.01 -7.03 -6.68
N GLU A 354 -22.98 -7.88 -6.35
CA GLU A 354 -22.92 -8.82 -5.23
C GLU A 354 -21.74 -9.80 -5.39
N ASP A 355 -21.43 -10.24 -6.61
CA ASP A 355 -20.30 -11.13 -6.88
C ASP A 355 -18.95 -10.40 -6.72
N ILE A 356 -18.88 -9.12 -7.12
CA ILE A 356 -17.70 -8.24 -6.90
C ILE A 356 -17.45 -8.07 -5.40
N MET A 357 -18.49 -7.82 -4.62
CA MET A 357 -18.42 -7.65 -3.17
C MET A 357 -18.01 -8.94 -2.44
N MET A 358 -18.58 -10.07 -2.85
CA MET A 358 -18.23 -11.38 -2.31
C MET A 358 -16.77 -11.72 -2.58
N PHE A 359 -16.32 -11.54 -3.82
CA PHE A 359 -14.93 -11.77 -4.21
C PHE A 359 -13.98 -10.86 -3.42
N THR A 360 -14.25 -9.55 -3.38
CA THR A 360 -13.46 -8.58 -2.60
C THR A 360 -13.34 -9.00 -1.13
N THR A 361 -14.45 -9.39 -0.50
CA THR A 361 -14.47 -9.83 0.90
C THR A 361 -13.64 -11.10 1.12
N CYS A 362 -13.70 -12.03 0.17
CA CYS A 362 -12.90 -13.25 0.21
C CYS A 362 -11.41 -12.94 0.05
N MET A 363 -11.03 -12.05 -0.86
CA MET A 363 -9.65 -11.61 -1.06
C MET A 363 -9.05 -10.94 0.18
N ILE A 364 -9.81 -10.08 0.87
CA ILE A 364 -9.39 -9.54 2.17
C ILE A 364 -9.16 -10.65 3.21
N SER A 365 -9.96 -11.70 3.17
CA SER A 365 -9.79 -12.87 4.04
C SER A 365 -8.52 -13.65 3.70
N VAL A 366 -8.20 -13.79 2.40
CA VAL A 366 -6.92 -14.34 1.92
C VAL A 366 -5.75 -13.49 2.45
N LEU A 367 -5.82 -12.17 2.27
CA LEU A 367 -4.77 -11.25 2.70
C LEU A 367 -4.51 -11.35 4.21
N ARG A 368 -5.55 -11.31 5.03
CA ARG A 368 -5.42 -11.47 6.49
C ARG A 368 -4.83 -12.83 6.89
N ARG A 369 -5.24 -13.91 6.20
CA ARG A 369 -4.82 -15.27 6.54
C ARG A 369 -3.37 -15.53 6.17
N TYR A 370 -2.93 -14.99 5.04
CA TYR A 370 -1.62 -15.23 4.43
C TYR A 370 -0.72 -14.00 4.49
N LYS A 371 -0.85 -13.17 5.53
CA LYS A 371 -0.07 -11.92 5.68
C LYS A 371 1.45 -12.13 5.56
N ASN A 372 1.96 -13.30 5.96
CA ASN A 372 3.40 -13.62 5.90
C ASN A 372 3.82 -14.35 4.61
N ASP A 373 2.93 -14.56 3.65
CA ASP A 373 3.21 -15.20 2.36
C ASP A 373 3.16 -14.14 1.25
N ALA A 374 4.32 -13.56 0.96
CA ALA A 374 4.46 -12.48 -0.01
C ALA A 374 3.91 -12.82 -1.39
N THR A 375 4.04 -14.07 -1.84
CA THR A 375 3.55 -14.49 -3.15
C THR A 375 2.01 -14.46 -3.16
N ILE A 376 1.36 -15.04 -2.16
CA ILE A 376 -0.11 -14.99 -2.07
C ILE A 376 -0.62 -13.56 -1.87
N GLN A 377 0.07 -12.75 -1.05
CA GLN A 377 -0.29 -11.34 -0.88
C GLN A 377 -0.22 -10.58 -2.21
N GLY A 378 0.90 -10.68 -2.94
CA GLY A 378 1.10 -9.99 -4.21
C GLY A 378 0.01 -10.35 -5.23
N GLU A 379 -0.22 -11.64 -5.45
CA GLU A 379 -1.26 -12.12 -6.37
C GLU A 379 -2.66 -11.65 -5.96
N ALA A 380 -2.97 -11.64 -4.65
CA ALA A 380 -4.26 -11.17 -4.16
C ALA A 380 -4.46 -9.66 -4.35
N VAL A 381 -3.44 -8.84 -4.07
CA VAL A 381 -3.54 -7.39 -4.29
C VAL A 381 -3.63 -7.07 -5.78
N VAL A 382 -2.87 -7.76 -6.64
CA VAL A 382 -2.95 -7.58 -8.10
C VAL A 382 -4.36 -7.85 -8.62
N ASN A 383 -4.97 -8.98 -8.23
CA ASN A 383 -6.35 -9.29 -8.60
C ASN A 383 -7.36 -8.23 -8.13
N LEU A 384 -7.20 -7.73 -6.90
CA LEU A 384 -8.06 -6.66 -6.37
C LEU A 384 -7.87 -5.37 -7.18
N TRP A 385 -6.64 -5.02 -7.53
CA TRP A 385 -6.34 -3.84 -8.33
C TRP A 385 -6.93 -3.94 -9.74
N THR A 386 -6.71 -5.04 -10.43
CA THR A 386 -7.27 -5.27 -11.78
C THR A 386 -8.80 -5.25 -11.74
N LEU A 387 -9.42 -5.89 -10.73
CA LEU A 387 -10.86 -5.81 -10.52
C LEU A 387 -11.31 -4.36 -10.30
N THR A 388 -10.58 -3.60 -9.48
CA THR A 388 -10.91 -2.20 -9.20
C THR A 388 -10.80 -1.33 -10.44
N GLU A 389 -9.76 -1.50 -11.25
CA GLU A 389 -9.58 -0.78 -12.49
C GLU A 389 -10.70 -1.09 -13.50
N SER A 390 -10.98 -2.38 -13.72
CA SER A 390 -12.03 -2.85 -14.64
C SER A 390 -13.42 -2.37 -14.23
N THR A 391 -13.73 -2.40 -12.94
CA THR A 391 -15.03 -1.97 -12.43
C THR A 391 -15.17 -0.46 -12.38
N THR A 392 -14.08 0.31 -12.17
CA THR A 392 -14.12 1.78 -12.23
C THR A 392 -14.79 2.26 -13.53
N SER A 393 -14.39 1.71 -14.67
CA SER A 393 -14.97 2.07 -15.97
C SER A 393 -16.48 1.78 -16.06
N LEU A 394 -16.95 0.68 -15.46
CA LEU A 394 -18.37 0.32 -15.44
C LEU A 394 -19.18 1.21 -14.50
N LEU A 395 -18.63 1.52 -13.33
CA LEU A 395 -19.26 2.34 -12.31
C LEU A 395 -19.50 3.78 -12.77
N LEU A 396 -18.65 4.30 -13.66
CA LEU A 396 -18.82 5.62 -14.27
C LEU A 396 -20.04 5.72 -15.19
N ALA A 397 -20.57 4.58 -15.63
CA ALA A 397 -21.68 4.55 -16.59
C ALA A 397 -23.07 4.48 -15.92
N ASP A 398 -23.17 4.11 -14.64
CA ASP A 398 -24.45 3.86 -13.96
C ASP A 398 -24.54 4.60 -12.61
N THR A 399 -25.43 5.60 -12.54
CA THR A 399 -25.63 6.43 -11.35
C THR A 399 -26.32 5.72 -10.19
N ASP A 400 -26.97 4.58 -10.42
CA ASP A 400 -27.74 3.86 -9.39
C ASP A 400 -26.85 3.10 -8.39
N TRP A 401 -25.53 3.22 -8.54
CA TRP A 401 -24.53 2.45 -7.79
C TRP A 401 -23.86 3.22 -6.65
N SER A 402 -24.14 4.51 -6.46
CA SER A 402 -23.42 5.36 -5.49
C SER A 402 -23.31 4.77 -4.08
N ASP A 403 -24.42 4.27 -3.50
CA ASP A 403 -24.43 3.66 -2.16
C ASP A 403 -23.61 2.36 -2.12
N LYS A 404 -23.75 1.53 -3.16
CA LYS A 404 -23.03 0.27 -3.33
C LYS A 404 -21.53 0.52 -3.44
N ILE A 405 -21.12 1.49 -4.27
CA ILE A 405 -19.72 1.90 -4.42
C ILE A 405 -19.16 2.39 -3.08
N THR A 406 -19.93 3.13 -2.29
CA THR A 406 -19.52 3.59 -0.95
C THR A 406 -19.19 2.43 -0.03
N GLU A 407 -20.06 1.42 0.02
CA GLU A 407 -19.82 0.20 0.79
C GLU A 407 -18.57 -0.54 0.30
N TRP A 408 -18.41 -0.65 -1.02
CA TRP A 408 -17.27 -1.34 -1.60
C TRP A 408 -15.96 -0.61 -1.34
N VAL A 409 -15.89 0.69 -1.54
CA VAL A 409 -14.72 1.53 -1.23
C VAL A 409 -14.34 1.42 0.25
N ALA A 410 -15.31 1.46 1.16
CA ALA A 410 -15.06 1.22 2.57
C ALA A 410 -14.47 -0.19 2.82
N LYS A 411 -14.90 -1.18 2.03
CA LYS A 411 -14.35 -2.53 2.06
C LYS A 411 -12.94 -2.61 1.48
N LEU A 412 -12.64 -1.85 0.43
CA LEU A 412 -11.31 -1.75 -0.16
C LEU A 412 -10.31 -1.16 0.84
N LEU A 413 -10.73 -0.24 1.70
CA LEU A 413 -9.88 0.26 2.79
C LEU A 413 -9.46 -0.82 3.80
N ASP A 414 -10.26 -1.88 4.00
CA ASP A 414 -9.87 -3.03 4.84
C ASP A 414 -8.65 -3.78 4.25
N VAL A 415 -8.38 -3.67 2.95
CA VAL A 415 -7.22 -4.28 2.27
C VAL A 415 -5.93 -3.72 2.84
N PHE A 416 -5.89 -2.41 3.07
CA PHE A 416 -4.71 -1.73 3.63
C PHE A 416 -4.34 -2.29 5.01
N ASP A 417 -5.35 -2.49 5.87
CA ASP A 417 -5.16 -3.07 7.21
C ASP A 417 -4.83 -4.57 7.17
N ALA A 418 -5.16 -5.25 6.06
CA ALA A 418 -4.95 -6.69 5.88
C ALA A 418 -3.57 -7.04 5.29
N CYS A 419 -3.00 -6.16 4.47
CA CYS A 419 -1.72 -6.37 3.80
C CYS A 419 -0.53 -6.25 4.76
N ASP A 420 0.50 -7.06 4.55
CA ASP A 420 1.78 -6.87 5.22
C ASP A 420 2.57 -5.74 4.55
N GLN A 421 2.55 -4.57 5.20
CA GLN A 421 3.24 -3.37 4.73
C GLN A 421 4.77 -3.48 4.83
N SER A 422 5.33 -4.53 5.43
CA SER A 422 6.77 -4.75 5.38
C SER A 422 7.25 -5.24 4.02
N HIS A 423 6.35 -5.75 3.16
CA HIS A 423 6.73 -6.27 1.85
C HIS A 423 6.69 -5.18 0.75
N PRO A 424 7.80 -4.93 0.02
CA PRO A 424 7.88 -3.86 -0.99
C PRO A 424 6.84 -3.97 -2.09
N ASP A 425 6.60 -5.18 -2.63
CA ASP A 425 5.63 -5.36 -3.71
C ASP A 425 4.20 -5.11 -3.23
N CYS A 426 3.84 -5.56 -2.03
CA CYS A 426 2.52 -5.31 -1.46
C CYS A 426 2.32 -3.81 -1.25
N LYS A 427 3.35 -3.13 -0.75
CA LYS A 427 3.40 -1.68 -0.62
C LYS A 427 3.12 -0.97 -1.94
N ARG A 428 3.82 -1.34 -3.01
CA ARG A 428 3.64 -0.77 -4.35
C ARG A 428 2.24 -1.00 -4.91
N TYR A 429 1.76 -2.25 -4.86
CA TYR A 429 0.43 -2.58 -5.38
C TYR A 429 -0.70 -1.93 -4.57
N VAL A 430 -0.54 -1.81 -3.24
CA VAL A 430 -1.49 -1.08 -2.38
C VAL A 430 -1.50 0.41 -2.73
N THR A 431 -0.36 1.03 -3.04
CA THR A 431 -0.31 2.43 -3.52
C THR A 431 -1.12 2.59 -4.81
N TRP A 432 -0.87 1.72 -5.80
CA TRP A 432 -1.60 1.74 -7.07
C TRP A 432 -3.10 1.50 -6.89
N TYR A 433 -3.43 0.60 -5.98
CA TYR A 433 -4.79 0.28 -5.60
C TYR A 433 -5.54 1.47 -4.97
N LEU A 434 -4.90 2.19 -4.05
CA LEU A 434 -5.47 3.40 -3.46
C LEU A 434 -5.69 4.49 -4.50
N TRP A 435 -4.81 4.62 -5.51
CA TRP A 435 -5.04 5.56 -6.62
C TRP A 435 -6.27 5.19 -7.45
N SER A 436 -6.40 3.92 -7.87
CA SER A 436 -7.59 3.47 -8.60
C SER A 436 -8.86 3.67 -7.77
N THR A 437 -8.81 3.38 -6.47
CA THR A 437 -9.93 3.59 -5.54
C THR A 437 -10.25 5.08 -5.34
N HIS A 438 -9.24 5.94 -5.29
CA HIS A 438 -9.42 7.39 -5.20
C HIS A 438 -10.10 7.94 -6.45
N ARG A 439 -9.71 7.48 -7.65
CA ARG A 439 -10.40 7.85 -8.88
C ARG A 439 -11.88 7.55 -8.78
N ILE A 440 -12.28 6.38 -8.29
CA ILE A 440 -13.70 6.04 -8.05
C ILE A 440 -14.34 7.03 -7.06
N GLY A 441 -13.67 7.30 -5.93
CA GLY A 441 -14.17 8.18 -4.88
C GLY A 441 -14.32 9.66 -5.29
N MET A 442 -13.68 10.09 -6.38
CA MET A 442 -13.90 11.43 -6.96
C MET A 442 -15.23 11.55 -7.70
N PHE A 443 -15.81 10.45 -8.18
CA PHE A 443 -17.04 10.47 -8.98
C PHE A 443 -18.30 10.28 -8.14
N VAL A 444 -18.16 9.80 -6.91
CA VAL A 444 -19.25 9.64 -5.97
C VAL A 444 -19.02 10.66 -4.86
N ASP A 445 -19.99 11.54 -4.58
CA ASP A 445 -19.94 12.53 -3.50
C ASP A 445 -19.71 11.85 -2.12
N MET A 446 -18.47 11.47 -1.80
CA MET A 446 -18.09 10.72 -0.60
C MET A 446 -17.08 11.49 0.25
N PRO A 447 -17.49 12.47 1.06
CA PRO A 447 -16.57 13.31 1.82
C PRO A 447 -15.68 12.49 2.78
N ALA A 448 -16.27 11.63 3.61
CA ALA A 448 -15.54 10.97 4.70
C ALA A 448 -14.57 9.85 4.26
N ASN A 449 -14.95 9.03 3.27
CA ASN A 449 -14.09 7.94 2.80
C ASN A 449 -12.97 8.46 1.89
N SER A 450 -13.26 9.44 1.03
CA SER A 450 -12.24 10.09 0.19
C SER A 450 -11.18 10.79 1.02
N GLN A 451 -11.55 11.36 2.19
CA GLN A 451 -10.60 11.89 3.16
C GLN A 451 -9.68 10.82 3.75
N ARG A 452 -10.23 9.68 4.19
CA ARG A 452 -9.41 8.59 4.75
C ARG A 452 -8.45 8.02 3.70
N ILE A 453 -8.92 7.83 2.47
CA ILE A 453 -8.08 7.38 1.34
C ILE A 453 -6.97 8.40 1.07
N LEU A 454 -7.33 9.69 1.02
CA LEU A 454 -6.39 10.79 0.84
C LEU A 454 -5.30 10.76 1.91
N PHE A 455 -5.67 10.70 3.19
CA PHE A 455 -4.71 10.70 4.28
C PHE A 455 -3.82 9.46 4.30
N LEU A 456 -4.38 8.28 4.01
CA LEU A 456 -3.60 7.05 3.88
C LEU A 456 -2.61 7.13 2.72
N ALA A 457 -3.02 7.66 1.58
CA ALA A 457 -2.15 7.85 0.42
C ALA A 457 -0.98 8.80 0.72
N MET A 458 -1.25 9.89 1.44
CA MET A 458 -0.24 10.85 1.86
C MET A 458 0.74 10.24 2.87
N ASP A 459 0.25 9.46 3.84
CA ASP A 459 1.10 8.76 4.80
C ASP A 459 1.99 7.72 4.10
N MET A 460 1.45 7.00 3.11
CA MET A 460 2.22 6.07 2.28
C MET A 460 3.30 6.77 1.43
N LEU A 461 3.00 7.94 0.86
CA LEU A 461 4.00 8.73 0.14
C LEU A 461 5.19 9.03 1.04
N MET A 462 4.92 9.44 2.28
CA MET A 462 5.97 9.79 3.23
C MET A 462 6.85 8.59 3.57
N GLU A 463 6.27 7.38 3.61
CA GLU A 463 7.00 6.14 3.81
C GLU A 463 7.74 5.63 2.57
N GLN A 464 7.26 5.94 1.35
CA GLN A 464 7.77 5.39 0.08
C GLN A 464 8.50 6.41 -0.79
N LYS A 465 8.90 7.55 -0.23
CA LYS A 465 9.57 8.61 -0.99
C LYS A 465 10.83 8.17 -1.75
N ASP A 466 11.44 7.04 -1.42
CA ASP A 466 12.61 6.53 -2.14
C ASP A 466 12.25 5.65 -3.37
N ASP A 467 10.97 5.31 -3.60
CA ASP A 467 10.50 4.51 -4.76
C ASP A 467 9.97 5.43 -5.88
N VAL A 468 10.76 5.59 -6.94
CA VAL A 468 10.43 6.41 -8.12
C VAL A 468 9.08 6.04 -8.75
N THR A 469 8.70 4.76 -8.73
CA THR A 469 7.43 4.34 -9.34
C THR A 469 6.23 4.70 -8.47
N ALA A 470 6.42 4.74 -7.15
CA ALA A 470 5.40 5.25 -6.24
C ALA A 470 5.20 6.74 -6.49
N VAL A 471 6.28 7.51 -6.67
CA VAL A 471 6.25 8.96 -6.90
C VAL A 471 5.38 9.31 -8.11
N ASP A 472 5.56 8.66 -9.26
CA ASP A 472 4.77 8.96 -10.47
C ASP A 472 3.25 8.73 -10.24
N VAL A 473 2.89 7.61 -9.60
CA VAL A 473 1.48 7.32 -9.28
C VAL A 473 0.92 8.33 -8.29
N ILE A 474 1.73 8.79 -7.34
CA ILE A 474 1.27 9.77 -6.37
C ILE A 474 1.13 11.17 -7.00
N GLY A 475 1.96 11.53 -7.98
CA GLY A 475 1.76 12.75 -8.77
C GLY A 475 0.38 12.76 -9.44
N GLU A 476 -0.02 11.63 -10.02
CA GLU A 476 -1.38 11.46 -10.57
C GLU A 476 -2.46 11.45 -9.49
N MET A 477 -2.19 10.93 -8.28
CA MET A 477 -3.09 11.07 -7.13
C MET A 477 -3.34 12.53 -6.80
N PHE A 478 -2.29 13.36 -6.67
CA PHE A 478 -2.43 14.78 -6.36
C PHE A 478 -3.28 15.54 -7.40
N ARG A 479 -3.11 15.22 -8.68
CA ARG A 479 -3.96 15.81 -9.75
C ARG A 479 -5.44 15.45 -9.57
N GLY A 480 -5.75 14.21 -9.23
CA GLY A 480 -7.13 13.80 -8.91
C GLY A 480 -7.66 14.45 -7.63
N MET A 481 -6.85 14.44 -6.58
CA MET A 481 -7.19 14.96 -5.26
C MET A 481 -7.62 16.42 -5.27
N THR A 482 -7.06 17.21 -6.17
CA THR A 482 -7.43 18.61 -6.37
C THR A 482 -8.95 18.82 -6.44
N CYS A 483 -9.68 17.89 -7.07
CA CYS A 483 -11.14 17.93 -7.15
C CYS A 483 -11.81 17.49 -5.83
N ALA A 484 -11.28 16.47 -5.16
CA ALA A 484 -11.79 15.98 -3.87
C ALA A 484 -11.61 17.01 -2.74
N LEU A 485 -10.47 17.71 -2.72
CA LEU A 485 -10.16 18.76 -1.76
C LEU A 485 -11.16 19.93 -1.83
N SER A 486 -11.75 20.15 -3.00
CA SER A 486 -12.81 21.13 -3.15
C SER A 486 -14.08 20.75 -2.35
N HIS A 487 -14.31 19.47 -2.04
CA HIS A 487 -15.50 19.01 -1.31
C HIS A 487 -15.29 18.91 0.21
N LEU A 488 -14.15 19.35 0.75
CA LEU A 488 -13.91 19.33 2.20
C LEU A 488 -14.79 20.35 2.93
N GLU A 489 -15.26 19.96 4.12
CA GLU A 489 -15.88 20.89 5.06
C GLU A 489 -14.81 21.71 5.79
N GLN A 490 -15.18 22.88 6.32
CA GLN A 490 -14.23 23.83 6.90
C GLN A 490 -13.36 23.24 8.01
N GLU A 491 -13.92 22.37 8.85
CA GLU A 491 -13.20 21.70 9.96
C GLU A 491 -12.12 20.71 9.48
N GLN A 492 -12.18 20.28 8.21
CA GLN A 492 -11.30 19.24 7.63
C GLN A 492 -10.15 19.84 6.82
N ILE A 493 -10.22 21.13 6.50
CA ILE A 493 -9.23 21.82 5.66
C ILE A 493 -7.89 21.96 6.36
N THR A 494 -7.89 22.40 7.62
CA THR A 494 -6.65 22.65 8.37
C THR A 494 -5.80 21.38 8.51
N PRO A 495 -6.35 20.19 8.90
CA PRO A 495 -5.58 18.95 8.91
C PRO A 495 -5.09 18.51 7.52
N ALA A 496 -5.88 18.74 6.47
CA ALA A 496 -5.48 18.39 5.11
C ALA A 496 -4.34 19.27 4.60
N LEU A 497 -4.38 20.57 4.87
CA LEU A 497 -3.32 21.51 4.54
C LEU A 497 -2.02 21.21 5.29
N ASP A 498 -2.09 20.92 6.59
CA ASP A 498 -0.90 20.57 7.37
C ASP A 498 -0.19 19.32 6.81
N ARG A 499 -0.96 18.29 6.44
CA ARG A 499 -0.42 17.10 5.78
C ARG A 499 0.12 17.39 4.39
N LEU A 500 -0.58 18.20 3.59
CA LEU A 500 -0.14 18.58 2.23
C LEU A 500 1.20 19.31 2.30
N LEU A 501 1.37 20.20 3.27
CA LEU A 501 2.65 20.85 3.51
C LEU A 501 3.74 19.89 3.94
N CYS A 502 3.45 18.94 4.84
CA CYS A 502 4.45 17.94 5.25
C CYS A 502 4.93 17.10 4.06
N VAL A 503 4.01 16.73 3.17
CA VAL A 503 4.34 16.05 1.90
C VAL A 503 5.16 16.95 1.01
N LEU A 504 4.72 18.18 0.76
CA LEU A 504 5.41 19.15 -0.10
C LEU A 504 6.85 19.39 0.35
N SER A 505 7.07 19.66 1.65
CA SER A 505 8.42 19.84 2.22
C SER A 505 9.30 18.60 2.02
N SER A 506 8.72 17.41 2.15
CA SER A 506 9.47 16.16 1.98
C SER A 506 9.83 15.91 0.52
N LEU A 507 8.91 16.16 -0.41
CA LEU A 507 9.15 16.05 -1.85
C LEU A 507 10.23 17.03 -2.31
N THR A 508 10.23 18.26 -1.80
CA THR A 508 11.22 19.28 -2.17
C THR A 508 12.64 18.93 -1.71
N LEU A 509 12.77 18.25 -0.58
CA LEU A 509 14.06 17.75 -0.11
C LEU A 509 14.61 16.60 -0.98
N GLU A 510 13.72 15.79 -1.56
CA GLU A 510 14.14 14.71 -2.48
C GLU A 510 14.40 15.26 -3.90
N GLU A 511 13.68 16.29 -4.36
CA GLU A 511 13.96 17.01 -5.62
C GLU A 511 15.37 17.61 -5.61
N GLU A 512 15.82 18.19 -4.49
CA GLU A 512 17.21 18.68 -4.33
C GLU A 512 18.28 17.61 -4.56
N ARG A 513 17.93 16.33 -4.35
CA ARG A 513 18.85 15.20 -4.59
C ARG A 513 18.93 14.81 -6.08
N GLY A 514 18.26 15.55 -6.96
CA GLY A 514 18.38 15.43 -8.41
C GLY A 514 17.43 14.43 -9.05
N ASN A 515 16.26 14.19 -8.44
CA ASN A 515 15.26 13.31 -9.00
C ASN A 515 14.08 14.10 -9.59
N ASP A 516 14.11 14.28 -10.92
CA ASP A 516 13.14 15.09 -11.68
C ASP A 516 11.69 14.56 -11.60
N HIS A 517 11.48 13.30 -11.18
CA HIS A 517 10.13 12.73 -11.00
C HIS A 517 9.32 13.43 -9.90
N PHE A 518 9.99 14.09 -8.94
CA PHE A 518 9.31 14.82 -7.86
C PHE A 518 8.69 16.14 -8.31
N ALA A 519 9.19 16.75 -9.38
CA ALA A 519 8.71 18.04 -9.88
C ALA A 519 7.20 18.00 -10.17
N VAL A 520 6.70 16.94 -10.81
CA VAL A 520 5.27 16.76 -11.14
C VAL A 520 4.42 16.63 -9.88
N CYS A 521 4.91 15.95 -8.85
CA CYS A 521 4.21 15.80 -7.58
C CYS A 521 4.14 17.12 -6.83
N ILE A 522 5.24 17.87 -6.82
CA ILE A 522 5.35 19.18 -6.19
C ILE A 522 4.38 20.16 -6.85
N GLU A 523 4.39 20.26 -8.19
CA GLU A 523 3.44 21.10 -8.93
C GLU A 523 1.98 20.75 -8.61
N SER A 524 1.64 19.46 -8.60
CA SER A 524 0.27 19.00 -8.32
C SER A 524 -0.14 19.28 -6.88
N CYS A 525 0.79 19.17 -5.93
CA CYS A 525 0.57 19.48 -4.52
C CYS A 525 0.39 21.00 -4.31
N VAL A 526 1.18 21.85 -4.97
CA VAL A 526 1.03 23.32 -4.91
C VAL A 526 -0.30 23.75 -5.54
N ALA A 527 -0.68 23.18 -6.69
CA ALA A 527 -1.98 23.43 -7.31
C ALA A 527 -3.15 23.05 -6.39
N SER A 528 -3.03 21.92 -5.67
CA SER A 528 -4.02 21.47 -4.69
C SER A 528 -4.16 22.47 -3.52
N ILE A 529 -3.03 22.94 -2.96
CA ILE A 529 -3.04 23.92 -1.86
C ILE A 529 -3.64 25.25 -2.33
N ARG A 530 -3.32 25.70 -3.54
CA ARG A 530 -3.88 26.92 -4.15
C ARG A 530 -5.40 26.84 -4.25
N LEU A 531 -5.94 25.72 -4.70
CA LEU A 531 -7.39 25.56 -4.84
C LEU A 531 -8.12 25.52 -3.50
N ILE A 532 -7.50 24.97 -2.45
CA ILE A 532 -8.04 25.06 -1.09
C ILE A 532 -8.06 26.53 -0.64
N LEU A 533 -6.97 27.26 -0.86
CA LEU A 533 -6.84 28.68 -0.50
C LEU A 533 -7.83 29.58 -1.23
N ASP A 534 -8.13 29.29 -2.49
CA ASP A 534 -9.04 30.10 -3.30
C ASP A 534 -10.52 29.89 -2.91
N ARG A 535 -10.86 28.77 -2.27
CA ARG A 535 -12.24 28.40 -1.95
C ARG A 535 -12.68 28.77 -0.53
N PHE A 536 -11.74 28.86 0.41
CA PHE A 536 -12.08 28.95 1.84
C PHE A 536 -11.37 30.11 2.52
N GLU A 537 -12.12 30.89 3.30
CA GLU A 537 -11.56 31.80 4.28
C GLU A 537 -11.15 30.98 5.52
N PHE A 538 -9.86 30.87 5.82
CA PHE A 538 -9.38 30.11 6.98
C PHE A 538 -8.18 30.76 7.67
N GLU A 539 -8.02 30.44 8.96
CA GLU A 539 -6.81 30.73 9.71
C GLU A 539 -5.75 29.69 9.31
N THR A 540 -4.63 30.18 8.77
CA THR A 540 -3.52 29.30 8.39
C THR A 540 -3.05 28.48 9.59
N PRO A 541 -2.77 27.16 9.41
CA PRO A 541 -2.18 26.35 10.48
C PRO A 541 -0.87 26.98 11.00
N ASP A 542 -0.56 26.80 12.28
CA ASP A 542 0.71 27.26 12.82
C ASP A 542 1.92 26.69 12.03
N GLY A 543 2.85 27.57 11.67
CA GLY A 543 4.04 27.26 10.88
C GLY A 543 3.77 26.98 9.41
N PHE A 544 2.58 27.31 8.88
CA PHE A 544 2.23 27.11 7.47
C PHE A 544 3.15 27.95 6.56
N VAL A 545 3.39 29.20 6.95
CA VAL A 545 4.23 30.13 6.18
C VAL A 545 5.68 29.68 6.20
N GLU A 546 6.20 29.27 7.35
CA GLU A 546 7.58 28.79 7.48
C GLU A 546 7.82 27.56 6.61
N ARG A 547 6.86 26.63 6.55
CA ARG A 547 6.96 25.43 5.70
C ARG A 547 6.93 25.74 4.21
N LEU A 548 6.12 26.70 3.76
CA LEU A 548 6.15 27.16 2.37
C LEU A 548 7.46 27.87 2.01
N ILE A 549 8.03 28.60 2.96
CA ILE A 549 9.34 29.24 2.80
C ILE A 549 10.45 28.21 2.73
N ASP A 550 10.36 27.15 3.53
CA ASP A 550 11.28 26.01 3.43
C ASP A 550 11.14 25.33 2.07
N VAL A 551 9.93 25.11 1.57
CA VAL A 551 9.69 24.58 0.21
C VAL A 551 10.37 25.45 -0.84
N LEU A 552 10.20 26.78 -0.78
CA LEU A 552 10.91 27.71 -1.68
C LEU A 552 12.42 27.52 -1.61
N ARG A 553 12.97 27.47 -0.39
CA ARG A 553 14.41 27.36 -0.16
C ARG A 553 15.00 26.12 -0.82
N HIS A 554 14.25 25.02 -0.83
CA HIS A 554 14.68 23.73 -1.35
C HIS A 554 14.36 23.52 -2.85
N SER A 555 13.38 24.20 -3.44
CA SER A 555 13.05 24.10 -4.88
C SER A 555 14.03 24.83 -5.81
N ARG A 556 15.35 24.77 -5.57
CA ARG A 556 16.36 25.59 -6.29
C ARG A 556 16.40 25.35 -7.79
N ASN A 557 16.06 24.14 -8.24
CA ASN A 557 16.19 23.70 -9.63
C ASN A 557 14.87 23.74 -10.41
N ASN A 558 13.76 24.17 -9.79
CA ASN A 558 12.44 24.16 -10.40
C ASN A 558 11.78 25.54 -10.29
N GLU A 559 11.99 26.35 -11.32
CA GLU A 559 11.53 27.75 -11.34
C GLU A 559 10.01 27.89 -11.33
N LYS A 560 9.29 26.94 -11.94
CA LYS A 560 7.83 26.93 -11.93
C LYS A 560 7.29 26.70 -10.52
N THR A 561 7.82 25.72 -9.79
CA THR A 561 7.49 25.50 -8.38
C THR A 561 7.76 26.74 -7.54
N ARG A 562 8.92 27.39 -7.73
CA ARG A 562 9.27 28.63 -7.00
C ARG A 562 8.27 29.74 -7.27
N LEU A 563 7.88 29.90 -8.53
CA LEU A 563 6.89 30.90 -8.94
C LEU A 563 5.52 30.62 -8.31
N ASP A 564 5.05 29.38 -8.38
CA ASP A 564 3.74 28.97 -7.85
C ASP A 564 3.68 29.15 -6.32
N VAL A 565 4.74 28.80 -5.60
CA VAL A 565 4.81 28.98 -4.14
C VAL A 565 4.93 30.46 -3.75
N LEU A 566 5.65 31.28 -4.53
CA LEU A 566 5.67 32.74 -4.30
C LEU A 566 4.31 33.39 -4.57
N GLU A 567 3.57 32.94 -5.59
CA GLU A 567 2.20 33.40 -5.83
C GLU A 567 1.29 33.01 -4.66
N LEU A 568 1.46 31.79 -4.13
CA LEU A 568 0.75 31.29 -2.95
C LEU A 568 1.01 32.15 -1.72
N LEU A 569 2.27 32.43 -1.41
CA LEU A 569 2.65 33.34 -0.32
C LEU A 569 2.06 34.74 -0.53
N ASN A 570 2.04 35.24 -1.75
CA ASN A 570 1.55 36.59 -2.03
C ASN A 570 0.04 36.72 -1.83
N ARG A 571 -0.70 35.65 -2.14
CA ARG A 571 -2.13 35.56 -1.84
C ARG A 571 -2.38 35.51 -0.33
N LEU A 572 -1.64 34.70 0.41
CA LEU A 572 -1.75 34.60 1.87
C LEU A 572 -1.50 35.93 2.58
N ILE A 573 -0.50 36.70 2.14
CA ILE A 573 -0.24 38.04 2.67
C ILE A 573 -1.39 39.00 2.31
N GLY A 574 -1.93 38.90 1.10
CA GLY A 574 -3.02 39.75 0.63
C GLY A 574 -4.36 39.51 1.33
N SER A 575 -4.66 38.26 1.69
CA SER A 575 -5.91 37.90 2.37
C SER A 575 -5.86 38.13 3.89
N ALA A 576 -4.68 38.12 4.49
CA ALA A 576 -4.54 38.13 5.95
C ALA A 576 -3.63 39.25 6.47
N GLY A 577 -4.24 40.37 6.87
CA GLY A 577 -3.59 41.39 7.70
C GLY A 577 -3.27 40.94 9.14
N LYS A 578 -3.12 39.64 9.42
CA LYS A 578 -3.05 39.07 10.79
C LYS A 578 -1.99 37.98 11.03
N HIS A 579 -1.21 37.55 10.04
CA HIS A 579 -0.25 36.46 10.26
C HIS A 579 1.14 36.97 10.70
N GLU A 580 1.45 36.82 11.99
CA GLU A 580 2.77 37.15 12.56
C GLU A 580 3.91 36.29 11.98
N GLU A 581 3.60 35.12 11.41
CA GLU A 581 4.59 34.17 10.87
C GLU A 581 5.41 34.73 9.70
N PHE A 582 4.82 35.60 8.86
CA PHE A 582 5.57 36.26 7.78
C PHE A 582 6.60 37.26 8.28
N ARG A 583 6.56 37.61 9.57
CA ARG A 583 7.41 38.62 10.20
C ARG A 583 8.63 38.02 10.88
N THR A 584 8.84 36.70 10.77
CA THR A 584 10.04 36.06 11.32
C THR A 584 11.28 36.48 10.53
N PRO A 585 12.44 36.71 11.19
CA PRO A 585 13.68 37.04 10.50
C PRO A 585 14.08 36.02 9.43
N SER A 586 13.77 34.74 9.66
CA SER A 586 14.05 33.63 8.72
C SER A 586 13.24 33.76 7.42
N ALA A 587 11.94 34.10 7.54
CA ALA A 587 11.06 34.30 6.41
C ALA A 587 11.56 35.46 5.53
N ILE A 588 11.88 36.58 6.18
CA ILE A 588 12.38 37.78 5.52
C ILE A 588 13.72 37.51 4.85
N GLU A 589 14.66 36.86 5.52
CA GLU A 589 15.97 36.55 4.94
C GLU A 589 15.88 35.61 3.75
N THR A 590 14.93 34.68 3.77
CA THR A 590 14.67 33.81 2.62
C THR A 590 14.11 34.63 1.46
N LEU A 591 13.06 35.42 1.65
CA LEU A 591 12.49 36.29 0.60
C LEU A 591 13.51 37.30 0.03
N LYS A 592 14.46 37.74 0.86
CA LYS A 592 15.58 38.55 0.41
C LYS A 592 16.47 37.85 -0.59
N GLN A 593 16.86 36.61 -0.31
CA GLN A 593 17.70 35.80 -1.23
C GLN A 593 17.05 35.64 -2.60
N PHE A 594 15.72 35.55 -2.67
CA PHE A 594 14.98 35.46 -3.92
C PHE A 594 14.88 36.80 -4.66
N SER A 595 14.63 37.90 -3.94
CA SER A 595 14.53 39.23 -4.54
C SER A 595 15.89 39.83 -4.91
N SER A 596 17.00 39.28 -4.38
CA SER A 596 18.37 39.67 -4.71
C SER A 596 19.11 38.69 -5.61
N ALA A 597 18.43 37.65 -6.10
CA ALA A 597 19.04 36.71 -7.04
C ALA A 597 19.51 37.47 -8.29
N ASP A 598 20.80 37.35 -8.62
CA ASP A 598 21.32 37.89 -9.87
C ASP A 598 20.68 37.09 -11.01
N ILE A 599 19.81 37.73 -11.79
CA ILE A 599 19.15 37.12 -12.94
C ILE A 599 20.11 37.27 -14.12
N PRO A 600 20.80 36.19 -14.54
CA PRO A 600 21.66 36.28 -15.70
C PRO A 600 20.82 36.58 -16.94
N ALA A 601 21.29 37.52 -17.77
CA ALA A 601 20.78 37.62 -19.13
C ALA A 601 21.28 36.41 -19.92
N ASP A 602 20.43 35.85 -20.78
CA ASP A 602 20.86 34.85 -21.73
C ASP A 602 21.89 35.44 -22.72
N ASN A 603 22.44 34.59 -23.60
CA ASN A 603 23.45 35.02 -24.57
C ASN A 603 22.92 36.08 -25.57
N ASP A 604 21.61 36.24 -25.67
CA ASP A 604 20.93 37.20 -26.53
C ASP A 604 20.53 38.49 -25.78
N GLY A 605 20.90 38.61 -24.50
CA GLY A 605 20.64 39.78 -23.68
C GLY A 605 19.21 39.85 -23.11
N PHE A 606 18.42 38.78 -23.27
CA PHE A 606 17.10 38.68 -22.66
C PHE A 606 17.21 38.08 -21.26
N PHE A 607 16.49 38.66 -20.32
CA PHE A 607 16.41 38.12 -18.97
C PHE A 607 15.43 36.94 -18.95
N ASP A 608 15.73 35.93 -18.14
CA ASP A 608 14.77 34.85 -17.88
C ASP A 608 13.51 35.43 -17.23
N VAL A 609 12.40 35.36 -17.96
CA VAL A 609 11.10 35.92 -17.54
C VAL A 609 10.62 35.30 -16.23
N THR A 610 10.89 34.02 -16.01
CA THR A 610 10.48 33.31 -14.79
C THR A 610 11.27 33.81 -13.59
N ALA A 611 12.60 33.93 -13.75
CA ALA A 611 13.46 34.48 -12.70
C ALA A 611 13.11 35.94 -12.38
N CYS A 612 12.74 36.74 -13.39
CA CYS A 612 12.23 38.11 -13.20
C CYS A 612 10.95 38.13 -12.35
N ASN A 613 9.98 37.26 -12.68
CA ASN A 613 8.72 37.17 -11.96
C ASN A 613 8.92 36.71 -10.50
N ILE A 614 9.83 35.76 -10.27
CA ILE A 614 10.21 35.29 -8.92
C ILE A 614 10.78 36.46 -8.09
N ALA A 615 11.75 37.19 -8.64
CA ALA A 615 12.36 38.31 -7.95
C ALA A 615 11.34 39.43 -7.66
N PHE A 616 10.46 39.71 -8.63
CA PHE A 616 9.40 40.71 -8.48
C PHE A 616 8.35 40.33 -7.44
N LEU A 617 7.88 39.07 -7.42
CA LEU A 617 6.94 38.60 -6.41
C LEU A 617 7.56 38.62 -5.01
N ALA A 618 8.80 38.16 -4.86
CA ALA A 618 9.54 38.24 -3.59
C ALA A 618 9.70 39.70 -3.11
N PHE A 619 9.95 40.61 -4.04
CA PHE A 619 10.01 42.05 -3.76
C PHE A 619 8.65 42.63 -3.35
N SER A 620 7.57 42.25 -4.07
CA SER A 620 6.19 42.65 -3.76
C SER A 620 5.76 42.18 -2.38
N LEU A 621 6.10 40.93 -2.03
CA LEU A 621 5.88 40.34 -0.71
C LEU A 621 6.56 41.16 0.41
N LEU A 622 7.86 41.45 0.25
CA LEU A 622 8.62 42.26 1.20
C LEU A 622 8.04 43.68 1.34
N SER A 623 7.57 44.27 0.24
CA SER A 623 6.96 45.60 0.23
C SER A 623 5.60 45.62 0.94
N ARG A 624 4.77 44.59 0.72
CA ARG A 624 3.47 44.45 1.41
C ARG A 624 3.63 44.26 2.91
N LEU A 625 4.68 43.56 3.36
CA LEU A 625 4.99 43.45 4.79
C LEU A 625 5.28 44.81 5.43
N LEU A 626 5.89 45.74 4.70
CA LEU A 626 6.17 47.10 5.18
C LEU A 626 4.96 48.03 5.20
N LEU A 627 3.93 47.78 4.39
CA LEU A 627 2.70 48.58 4.36
C LEU A 627 1.86 48.45 5.65
N HIS A 628 2.19 47.47 6.51
CA HIS A 628 1.62 47.31 7.85
C HIS A 628 2.71 47.42 8.94
N PRO A 629 3.36 48.59 9.08
CA PRO A 629 4.60 48.72 9.87
C PRO A 629 4.38 48.68 11.38
N ALA A 630 3.15 48.93 11.86
CA ALA A 630 2.83 49.09 13.28
C ALA A 630 3.21 47.89 14.16
N ASP A 631 3.36 46.71 13.55
CA ASP A 631 3.59 45.45 14.26
C ASP A 631 4.94 44.79 13.91
N LEU A 632 5.79 45.42 13.09
CA LEU A 632 7.13 44.91 12.79
C LEU A 632 8.13 45.41 13.85
N SER A 633 9.05 44.55 14.28
CA SER A 633 10.18 45.00 15.10
C SER A 633 11.07 45.96 14.31
N GLU A 634 11.72 46.90 14.99
CA GLU A 634 12.57 47.91 14.36
C GLU A 634 13.74 47.26 13.58
N ASP A 635 14.24 46.13 14.08
CA ASP A 635 15.28 45.34 13.41
C ASP A 635 14.78 44.77 12.09
N VAL A 636 13.57 44.22 12.06
CA VAL A 636 12.93 43.68 10.84
C VAL A 636 12.63 44.81 9.84
N ARG A 637 12.11 45.94 10.30
CA ARG A 637 11.82 47.10 9.44
C ARG A 637 13.09 47.65 8.81
N THR A 638 14.13 47.82 9.60
CA THR A 638 15.47 48.25 9.14
C THR A 638 16.03 47.25 8.14
N LEU A 639 15.87 45.95 8.42
CA LEU A 639 16.34 44.86 7.58
C LEU A 639 15.65 44.87 6.20
N ILE A 640 14.33 45.05 6.14
CA ILE A 640 13.58 45.11 4.87
C ILE A 640 13.91 46.41 4.13
N ASN A 641 13.91 47.57 4.80
CA ASN A 641 14.21 48.87 4.18
C ASN A 641 15.59 48.91 3.54
N ARG A 642 16.62 48.39 4.23
CA ARG A 642 17.98 48.29 3.67
C ARG A 642 18.02 47.43 2.41
N HIS A 643 17.23 46.36 2.38
CA HIS A 643 17.17 45.46 1.23
C HIS A 643 16.41 46.04 0.05
N LEU A 644 15.27 46.70 0.29
CA LEU A 644 14.55 47.38 -0.79
C LEU A 644 15.44 48.46 -1.43
N LEU A 645 16.18 49.23 -0.62
CA LEU A 645 17.16 50.20 -1.12
C LEU A 645 18.26 49.54 -1.97
N ASP A 646 18.80 48.40 -1.52
CA ASP A 646 19.78 47.63 -2.31
C ASP A 646 19.19 47.17 -3.65
N VAL A 647 18.01 46.54 -3.63
CA VAL A 647 17.32 46.04 -4.83
C VAL A 647 16.96 47.16 -5.81
N TYR A 648 16.44 48.30 -5.32
CA TYR A 648 16.13 49.48 -6.15
C TYR A 648 17.36 50.16 -6.76
N SER A 649 18.52 50.02 -6.12
CA SER A 649 19.77 50.56 -6.64
C SER A 649 20.34 49.76 -7.83
N ARG A 650 19.84 48.53 -8.06
CA ARG A 650 20.33 47.66 -9.14
C ARG A 650 19.84 48.14 -10.52
N PRO A 651 20.73 48.20 -11.54
CA PRO A 651 20.37 48.65 -12.89
C PRO A 651 19.21 47.86 -13.52
N PHE A 652 19.11 46.57 -13.21
CA PHE A 652 18.05 45.69 -13.69
C PHE A 652 16.65 46.12 -13.21
N MET A 653 16.47 46.42 -11.92
CA MET A 653 15.17 46.86 -11.37
C MET A 653 14.76 48.25 -11.87
N ARG A 654 15.73 49.11 -12.25
CA ARG A 654 15.43 50.36 -12.96
C ARG A 654 14.83 50.08 -14.34
N ASN A 655 15.37 49.12 -15.07
CA ASN A 655 14.91 48.78 -16.42
C ASN A 655 13.59 47.99 -16.43
N VAL A 656 13.40 47.07 -15.47
CA VAL A 656 12.12 46.35 -15.31
C VAL A 656 11.00 47.31 -14.94
N ASN A 657 11.22 48.24 -13.98
CA ASN A 657 10.22 49.27 -13.68
C ASN A 657 9.88 50.12 -14.90
N LEU A 658 10.87 50.52 -15.70
CA LEU A 658 10.64 51.34 -16.91
C LEU A 658 9.92 50.58 -18.04
N ALA A 659 10.19 49.29 -18.22
CA ALA A 659 9.53 48.45 -19.23
C ALA A 659 8.10 48.04 -18.81
N TRP A 660 7.87 47.78 -17.52
CA TRP A 660 6.56 47.40 -16.99
C TRP A 660 5.60 48.59 -16.83
N LEU A 661 6.13 49.79 -16.51
CA LEU A 661 5.36 51.05 -16.52
C LEU A 661 4.81 51.41 -17.92
N GLY A 662 5.32 50.79 -18.98
CA GLY A 662 4.82 50.93 -20.36
C GLY A 662 3.81 49.86 -20.80
N THR A 663 3.35 48.97 -19.90
CA THR A 663 2.38 47.91 -20.25
C THR A 663 0.97 48.24 -19.77
N ASP A 664 -0.03 47.99 -20.62
CA ASP A 664 -1.44 48.38 -20.43
C ASP A 664 -2.11 47.83 -19.16
N HIS A 665 -1.49 46.88 -18.44
CA HIS A 665 -2.08 46.27 -17.24
C HIS A 665 -2.05 47.15 -15.99
N TRP A 666 -1.28 48.25 -15.97
CA TRP A 666 -1.31 49.21 -14.86
C TRP A 666 -2.49 50.20 -14.95
N ILE A 667 -3.06 50.40 -16.14
CA ILE A 667 -4.14 51.37 -16.39
C ILE A 667 -5.47 50.93 -15.74
N ASP A 668 -5.73 49.62 -15.63
CA ASP A 668 -6.98 49.11 -15.06
C ASP A 668 -6.97 49.07 -13.52
N ASP A 669 -5.83 48.79 -12.88
CA ASP A 669 -5.71 48.84 -11.41
C ASP A 669 -5.70 50.27 -10.85
N VAL A 670 -5.15 51.23 -11.61
CA VAL A 670 -5.22 52.67 -11.25
C VAL A 670 -6.62 53.25 -11.50
N ARG A 671 -7.38 52.73 -12.49
CA ARG A 671 -8.78 53.14 -12.73
C ARG A 671 -9.73 52.76 -11.59
N ILE A 672 -9.50 51.64 -10.90
CA ILE A 672 -10.31 51.21 -9.76
C ILE A 672 -10.10 52.12 -8.53
N ALA A 673 -8.92 52.74 -8.40
CA ALA A 673 -8.61 53.64 -7.29
C ALA A 673 -9.15 55.08 -7.45
N VAL A 674 -9.69 55.47 -8.62
CA VAL A 674 -10.05 56.88 -8.96
C VAL A 674 -11.57 57.10 -9.13
N SER A 675 -12.44 56.33 -8.46
CA SER A 675 -13.90 56.59 -8.49
C SER A 675 -14.45 57.40 -7.31
N SER A 676 -13.63 58.15 -6.55
CA SER A 676 -14.16 59.17 -5.63
C SER A 676 -13.24 60.39 -5.51
N GLU A 677 -13.58 61.42 -6.30
CA GLU A 677 -13.26 62.85 -6.14
C GLU A 677 -11.78 63.31 -6.17
N GLY A 678 -11.24 63.47 -7.38
CA GLY A 678 -10.72 64.77 -7.87
C GLY A 678 -9.31 65.24 -7.49
N THR A 679 -8.29 64.81 -8.24
CA THR A 679 -7.29 65.61 -9.01
C THR A 679 -6.01 64.79 -9.25
N LEU A 680 -5.61 64.66 -10.52
CA LEU A 680 -4.48 63.83 -10.99
C LEU A 680 -3.11 64.29 -10.45
N GLU A 681 -3.00 65.54 -9.97
CA GLU A 681 -1.76 66.14 -9.50
C GLU A 681 -1.38 65.75 -8.05
N ALA A 682 -2.32 65.22 -7.24
CA ALA A 682 -2.05 64.86 -5.86
C ALA A 682 -1.39 63.47 -5.69
N SER A 683 -1.73 62.49 -6.54
CA SER A 683 -1.26 61.10 -6.38
C SER A 683 0.16 60.87 -6.87
N VAL A 684 0.59 61.57 -7.93
CA VAL A 684 1.99 61.55 -8.40
C VAL A 684 2.89 62.31 -7.42
N VAL A 685 2.39 63.43 -6.87
CA VAL A 685 3.08 64.15 -5.80
C VAL A 685 3.16 63.30 -4.53
N TRP A 686 2.12 62.56 -4.13
CA TRP A 686 2.14 61.72 -2.92
C TRP A 686 3.02 60.47 -3.07
N ALA A 687 3.08 59.86 -4.26
CA ALA A 687 4.00 58.77 -4.57
C ALA A 687 5.47 59.24 -4.59
N LEU A 688 5.75 60.41 -5.19
CA LEU A 688 7.09 61.02 -5.14
C LEU A 688 7.45 61.53 -3.74
N TYR A 689 6.48 62.02 -2.95
CA TYR A 689 6.66 62.46 -1.57
C TYR A 689 6.97 61.28 -0.65
N THR A 690 6.32 60.13 -0.85
CA THR A 690 6.62 58.88 -0.11
C THR A 690 7.99 58.31 -0.52
N LEU A 691 8.40 58.51 -1.78
CA LEU A 691 9.75 58.19 -2.26
C LEU A 691 10.83 59.10 -1.65
N LEU A 692 10.51 60.36 -1.38
CA LEU A 692 11.44 61.38 -0.85
C LEU A 692 11.47 61.44 0.69
N GLU A 693 10.37 61.15 1.39
CA GLU A 693 10.34 61.04 2.86
C GLU A 693 11.02 59.77 3.39
N GLY A 694 11.14 58.72 2.57
CA GLY A 694 11.89 57.50 2.91
C GLY A 694 13.41 57.68 2.96
N LEU A 695 13.94 58.80 2.46
CA LEU A 695 15.37 59.15 2.49
C LEU A 695 15.58 60.27 3.53
N GLN A 696 16.04 59.94 4.74
CA GLN A 696 16.42 60.96 5.71
C GLN A 696 17.57 61.84 5.17
N PHE A 697 17.22 63.08 4.81
CA PHE A 697 18.10 64.17 4.42
C PHE A 697 18.84 64.75 5.64
N ALA A 698 20.06 64.29 5.91
CA ALA A 698 20.98 65.01 6.80
C ALA A 698 22.45 65.06 6.31
N GLU A 699 22.88 64.21 5.37
CA GLU A 699 24.30 64.19 4.93
C GLU A 699 24.55 64.63 3.48
N PHE A 700 23.51 64.97 2.71
CA PHE A 700 23.68 65.33 1.28
C PHE A 700 24.00 66.82 1.02
N ARG A 701 24.30 67.61 2.07
CA ARG A 701 24.49 69.06 1.94
C ARG A 701 25.94 69.50 1.67
N GLU A 702 26.92 68.58 1.67
CA GLU A 702 28.34 68.93 1.49
C GLU A 702 28.98 68.45 0.17
N SER A 703 28.23 67.85 -0.75
CA SER A 703 28.76 67.50 -2.09
C SER A 703 27.80 67.89 -3.21
N VAL A 704 27.84 69.17 -3.60
CA VAL A 704 27.22 69.65 -4.85
C VAL A 704 28.31 70.31 -5.68
N ASP A 705 28.69 69.64 -6.76
CA ASP A 705 29.63 70.13 -7.78
C ASP A 705 28.85 70.82 -8.92
N GLU A 706 29.52 71.70 -9.68
CA GLU A 706 28.91 72.77 -10.50
C GLU A 706 28.14 72.36 -11.78
N ASP A 707 27.95 71.08 -12.08
CA ASP A 707 27.40 70.60 -13.37
C ASP A 707 25.93 70.09 -13.32
N MET A 708 25.09 70.65 -12.45
CA MET A 708 23.64 70.38 -12.49
C MET A 708 22.85 71.43 -13.27
N SER A 709 22.05 70.94 -14.23
CA SER A 709 21.10 71.70 -15.07
C SER A 709 20.16 72.61 -14.27
N ASP A 710 19.89 73.80 -14.81
CA ASP A 710 19.06 74.86 -14.22
C ASP A 710 17.65 74.39 -13.79
N ALA A 711 17.14 73.28 -14.34
CA ALA A 711 15.86 72.69 -13.96
C ALA A 711 15.81 72.21 -12.49
N VAL A 712 16.94 71.78 -11.92
CA VAL A 712 17.01 71.33 -10.51
C VAL A 712 17.14 72.51 -9.54
N ARG A 713 17.75 73.62 -9.98
CA ARG A 713 17.83 74.86 -9.18
C ARG A 713 16.47 75.54 -9.01
N ILE A 714 15.59 75.46 -10.01
CA ILE A 714 14.25 76.05 -9.97
C ILE A 714 13.31 75.29 -9.00
N LEU A 715 13.47 73.97 -8.85
CA LEU A 715 12.67 73.15 -7.94
C LEU A 715 13.12 73.21 -6.46
N MET A 716 14.31 73.74 -6.17
CA MET A 716 14.86 73.83 -4.80
C MET A 716 14.69 75.20 -4.12
N LEU A 717 14.16 76.21 -4.80
CA LEU A 717 13.77 77.49 -4.21
C LEU A 717 12.25 77.60 -4.32
N ASP A 718 11.58 77.99 -3.23
CA ASP A 718 10.12 78.04 -3.09
C ASP A 718 9.47 79.17 -3.95
N ASP A 719 9.74 79.16 -5.26
CA ASP A 719 9.21 80.09 -6.26
C ASP A 719 8.07 79.43 -7.04
N ARG A 720 6.86 79.54 -6.49
CA ARG A 720 5.64 79.03 -7.12
C ARG A 720 5.34 79.67 -8.48
N LYS A 721 5.94 80.82 -8.81
CA LYS A 721 5.74 81.46 -10.13
C LYS A 721 6.64 80.83 -11.19
N GLY A 722 7.89 80.49 -10.84
CA GLY A 722 8.82 79.78 -11.74
C GLY A 722 8.33 78.39 -12.14
N VAL A 723 7.69 77.65 -11.21
CA VAL A 723 7.11 76.32 -11.51
C VAL A 723 5.91 76.42 -12.45
N ALA A 724 5.07 77.45 -12.30
CA ALA A 724 3.92 77.68 -13.17
C ALA A 724 4.32 78.14 -14.59
N ASP A 725 5.35 78.99 -14.71
CA ASP A 725 5.87 79.45 -16.00
C ASP A 725 6.58 78.30 -16.75
N LEU A 726 7.29 77.41 -16.04
CA LEU A 726 7.91 76.20 -16.63
C LEU A 726 6.86 75.17 -17.07
N ALA A 727 5.80 74.97 -16.29
CA ALA A 727 4.68 74.10 -16.66
C ALA A 727 3.93 74.63 -17.89
N ALA A 728 3.73 75.94 -18.00
CA ALA A 728 3.13 76.57 -19.18
C ALA A 728 4.00 76.45 -20.44
N GLN A 729 5.33 76.45 -20.29
CA GLN A 729 6.27 76.33 -21.39
C GLN A 729 6.40 74.87 -21.88
N VAL A 730 6.40 73.90 -20.96
CA VAL A 730 6.36 72.45 -21.30
C VAL A 730 5.03 72.06 -21.96
N ALA A 731 3.91 72.69 -21.58
CA ALA A 731 2.63 72.48 -22.23
C ALA A 731 2.54 73.06 -23.67
N TYR A 732 3.41 74.03 -24.01
CA TYR A 732 3.45 74.66 -25.33
C TYR A 732 4.39 73.96 -26.33
N ASP A 733 5.32 73.13 -25.84
CA ASP A 733 6.33 72.42 -26.64
C ASP A 733 6.01 70.93 -26.88
N LEU A 734 4.80 70.46 -26.54
CA LEU A 734 4.32 69.11 -26.86
C LEU A 734 3.85 69.01 -28.34
N PRO A 735 4.18 67.92 -29.07
CA PRO A 735 3.67 67.69 -30.42
C PRO A 735 2.14 67.54 -30.47
N GLU A 736 1.48 67.98 -31.56
CA GLU A 736 0.01 67.96 -31.73
C GLU A 736 -0.63 66.56 -31.60
N ASP A 737 0.13 65.46 -31.70
CA ASP A 737 -0.40 64.10 -31.60
C ASP A 737 -0.55 63.57 -30.16
N PHE A 738 -0.29 64.41 -29.13
CA PHE A 738 -0.41 64.04 -27.72
C PHE A 738 -1.64 64.65 -27.00
N TYR A 739 -2.54 65.32 -27.73
CA TYR A 739 -3.82 65.83 -27.22
C TYR A 739 -5.03 65.03 -27.71
#